data_AF-D2B0G7-F1
#
_entry.id   AF-D2B0G7-F1
#
_cell.length_a   1.000
_cell.length_b   1.000
_cell.length_c   1.000
_cell.angle_alpha   90.00
_cell.angle_beta   90.00
_cell.angle_gamma   90.00
#
_symmetry.space_group_name_H-M   'P 1'
#
loop_
_entity.id
_entity.type
_entity.pdbx_description
1 polymer ?
#
loop_
_entity_poly.entity_id
_entity_poly.type
_entity_poly.pdbx_seq_one_letter_code
_entity_poly.pdbx_strand_id
1 'polypeptide(L)'
;MAPTAEFCGIDPEEMGQLATSLCGAADRLTAFSQEFEGKLRQHGISTPALREIADIADWGGTQVSMLHGRIDLIKALGDGAPELGGGGGRSSLVRLPDELEDFETARGLANMYGNDILVNHGGEFQATLIHEHADEVAQLAKNPQAAAAFFALLPAGIRDSLPSRIARTGSKTAKQDLAAFSAALGAALRAPTFVPAFAKVRNELVKPTDKTTAWNRLALLKGANAPSGVRSAAARALALDGFTKDPRQDRRAVGPTESKAYGYSSDLVAMGLEVLAGDGAAVRDAFSKMGGTDVKLSQVDKMKQFLGYAQMIDTGDEVADAFGRVLEAGTEATTEKPGRHSPAAAAFALDAIKAMGPFGDGLPTVTKDSMVTIAKSYIHELASGARFDKAVDRASGVGVPENWITLPGLAPAFYLSPGDTHRFLKTFVGDKRLTDDFDATAAHFRHDTLKAAARLDTEGGTRHFERTARAFGDFAGLEFKATLDVRGERDATNDLIIDITKNTLALGIDRIPLVGPLADEGVKAGWELAKAYGISTALDGWADSFETRVEEVTGTRSDFVLRQKYDMAHILHEAGYPASEPPAELISKSTGDLKTYDELLAEAKREAGEGKKWEQMLGEKLTPYERWMDSNGKFDDKVEDASNFQTSEQAKEQIRLWG
;
A
#
# COMPACT_ATOMS: atom_id res chain seq x y z
N MET A 1 15.12 -23.62 38.34
CA MET A 1 13.68 -23.73 38.64
C MET A 1 13.04 -22.39 38.32
N ALA A 2 12.22 -22.33 37.28
CA ALA A 2 11.46 -21.14 36.94
C ALA A 2 10.29 -20.95 37.93
N PRO A 3 9.83 -19.73 38.21
CA PRO A 3 8.66 -19.51 39.05
C PRO A 3 7.45 -20.09 38.32
N THR A 4 6.75 -21.00 38.99
CA THR A 4 5.41 -21.44 38.58
C THR A 4 4.49 -20.23 38.58
N ALA A 5 3.86 -19.95 37.43
CA ALA A 5 2.78 -18.97 37.36
C ALA A 5 1.73 -19.32 38.42
N GLU A 6 1.55 -18.46 39.42
CA GLU A 6 0.49 -18.61 40.41
C GLU A 6 -0.86 -18.66 39.70
N PHE A 7 -1.66 -19.62 40.10
CA PHE A 7 -2.96 -19.92 39.54
C PHE A 7 -4.00 -18.88 40.01
N CYS A 8 -4.54 -18.06 39.11
CA CYS A 8 -5.58 -17.05 39.38
C CYS A 8 -6.88 -17.35 38.63
N GLY A 9 -7.61 -18.39 39.03
CA GLY A 9 -8.97 -18.69 38.55
C GLY A 9 -10.00 -18.43 39.64
N ILE A 10 -11.15 -17.85 39.30
CA ILE A 10 -12.26 -17.61 40.25
C ILE A 10 -13.39 -18.60 39.97
N ASP A 11 -13.85 -19.27 41.02
CA ASP A 11 -15.02 -20.15 40.97
C ASP A 11 -16.30 -19.31 41.21
N PRO A 12 -17.17 -19.14 40.20
CA PRO A 12 -18.40 -18.38 40.36
C PRO A 12 -19.37 -18.98 41.38
N GLU A 13 -19.28 -20.29 41.66
CA GLU A 13 -20.10 -20.94 42.69
C GLU A 13 -19.61 -20.56 44.10
N GLU A 14 -18.30 -20.64 44.36
CA GLU A 14 -17.70 -20.22 45.62
C GLU A 14 -17.84 -18.71 45.86
N MET A 15 -17.70 -17.89 44.81
CA MET A 15 -17.98 -16.45 44.89
C MET A 15 -19.45 -16.17 45.20
N GLY A 16 -20.38 -16.98 44.67
CA GLY A 16 -21.80 -16.90 45.00
C GLY A 16 -22.09 -17.28 46.46
N GLN A 17 -21.41 -18.29 46.98
CA GLN A 17 -21.48 -18.65 48.39
C GLN A 17 -20.91 -17.53 49.29
N LEU A 18 -19.80 -16.91 48.90
CA LEU A 18 -19.23 -15.76 49.60
C LEU A 18 -20.21 -14.56 49.62
N ALA A 19 -20.81 -14.23 48.47
CA ALA A 19 -21.79 -13.15 48.37
C ALA A 19 -23.02 -13.42 49.26
N THR A 20 -23.51 -14.66 49.27
CA THR A 20 -24.63 -15.08 50.13
C THR A 20 -24.27 -14.98 51.62
N SER A 21 -23.06 -15.40 52.00
CA SER A 21 -22.56 -15.32 53.37
C SER A 21 -22.41 -13.87 53.84
N LEU A 22 -21.85 -13.01 52.98
CA LEU A 22 -21.67 -11.58 53.25
C LEU A 22 -23.02 -10.86 53.39
N CYS A 23 -24.00 -11.20 52.53
CA CYS A 23 -25.37 -10.70 52.62
C CYS A 23 -26.01 -11.04 53.97
N GLY A 24 -25.97 -12.33 54.36
CA GLY A 24 -26.50 -12.77 55.65
C GLY A 24 -25.76 -12.17 56.85
N ALA A 25 -24.48 -11.82 56.73
CA ALA A 25 -23.73 -11.10 57.76
C ALA A 25 -24.17 -9.63 57.85
N ALA A 26 -24.31 -8.94 56.72
CA ALA A 26 -24.77 -7.55 56.66
C ALA A 26 -26.20 -7.39 57.21
N ASP A 27 -27.11 -8.31 56.86
CA ASP A 27 -28.48 -8.32 57.39
C ASP A 27 -28.51 -8.48 58.92
N ARG A 28 -27.68 -9.40 59.45
CA ARG A 28 -27.57 -9.61 60.90
C ARG A 28 -26.99 -8.41 61.62
N LEU A 29 -25.98 -7.75 61.06
CA LEU A 29 -25.40 -6.53 61.64
C LEU A 29 -26.37 -5.36 61.61
N THR A 30 -27.16 -5.24 60.53
CA THR A 30 -28.23 -4.24 60.41
C THR A 30 -29.30 -4.46 61.47
N ALA A 31 -29.80 -5.70 61.61
CA ALA A 31 -30.79 -6.05 62.62
C ALA A 31 -30.26 -5.83 64.05
N PHE A 32 -29.02 -6.22 64.31
CA PHE A 32 -28.36 -6.01 65.60
C PHE A 32 -28.22 -4.52 65.93
N SER A 33 -27.77 -3.70 64.98
CA SER A 33 -27.61 -2.26 65.14
C SER A 33 -28.95 -1.59 65.46
N GLN A 34 -30.02 -1.91 64.71
CA GLN A 34 -31.35 -1.36 64.92
C GLN A 34 -31.98 -1.76 66.27
N GLU A 35 -31.84 -3.03 66.67
CA GLU A 35 -32.38 -3.53 67.94
C GLU A 35 -31.71 -2.88 69.15
N PHE A 36 -30.37 -2.80 69.15
CA PHE A 36 -29.62 -2.22 70.26
C PHE A 36 -29.69 -0.70 70.28
N GLU A 37 -29.76 -0.04 69.13
CA GLU A 37 -29.95 1.40 69.06
C GLU A 37 -31.29 1.79 69.70
N GLY A 38 -32.36 1.04 69.40
CA GLY A 38 -33.67 1.23 70.03
C GLY A 38 -33.63 1.07 71.56
N LYS A 39 -33.00 0.00 72.06
CA LYS A 39 -32.90 -0.27 73.50
C LYS A 39 -32.00 0.72 74.24
N LEU A 40 -30.85 1.07 73.68
CA LEU A 40 -29.91 2.01 74.31
C LEU A 40 -30.48 3.44 74.35
N ARG A 41 -31.18 3.87 73.29
CA ARG A 41 -31.89 5.16 73.29
C ARG A 41 -33.01 5.22 74.31
N GLN A 42 -33.74 4.12 74.52
CA GLN A 42 -34.77 4.03 75.58
C GLN A 42 -34.19 4.23 76.99
N HIS A 43 -32.91 3.93 77.19
CA HIS A 43 -32.19 4.14 78.46
C HIS A 43 -31.30 5.39 78.48
N GLY A 44 -31.42 6.29 77.49
CA GLY A 44 -30.67 7.54 77.43
C GLY A 44 -29.17 7.39 77.15
N ILE A 45 -28.75 6.24 76.64
CA ILE A 45 -27.34 5.92 76.35
C ILE A 45 -27.01 6.34 74.90
N SER A 46 -25.84 6.98 74.73
CA SER A 46 -25.34 7.43 73.43
C SER A 46 -24.97 6.24 72.52
N THR A 47 -25.42 6.26 71.26
CA THR A 47 -25.24 5.17 70.28
C THR A 47 -24.23 5.40 69.11
N PRO A 48 -23.24 6.33 69.13
CA PRO A 48 -22.31 6.55 68.01
C PRO A 48 -21.61 5.29 67.50
N ALA A 49 -21.17 4.40 68.38
CA ALA A 49 -20.49 3.15 68.00
C ALA A 49 -21.39 2.17 67.23
N LEU A 50 -22.72 2.26 67.38
CA LEU A 50 -23.66 1.44 66.58
C LEU A 50 -23.81 1.95 65.15
N ARG A 51 -23.50 3.23 64.92
CA ARG A 51 -23.46 3.81 63.57
C ARG A 51 -22.32 3.20 62.75
N GLU A 52 -21.15 3.00 63.36
CA GLU A 52 -20.03 2.32 62.69
C GLU A 52 -20.39 0.88 62.29
N ILE A 53 -21.20 0.17 63.09
CA ILE A 53 -21.71 -1.17 62.76
C ILE A 53 -22.70 -1.11 61.59
N ALA A 54 -23.56 -0.08 61.54
CA ALA A 54 -24.47 0.14 60.43
C ALA A 54 -23.70 0.47 59.13
N ASP A 55 -22.64 1.28 59.22
CA ASP A 55 -21.80 1.64 58.07
C ASP A 55 -21.06 0.41 57.51
N ILE A 56 -20.59 -0.50 58.38
CA ILE A 56 -20.01 -1.80 57.95
C ILE A 56 -21.06 -2.68 57.27
N ALA A 57 -22.29 -2.68 57.77
CA ALA A 57 -23.38 -3.44 57.17
C ALA A 57 -23.76 -2.90 55.77
N ASP A 58 -23.83 -1.57 55.62
CA ASP A 58 -24.11 -0.89 54.36
C ASP A 58 -22.99 -1.13 53.32
N TRP A 59 -21.73 -1.06 53.76
CA TRP A 59 -20.59 -1.46 52.94
C TRP A 59 -20.72 -2.92 52.48
N GLY A 60 -21.06 -3.83 53.40
CA GLY A 60 -21.28 -5.24 53.11
C GLY A 60 -22.36 -5.45 52.04
N GLY A 61 -23.48 -4.72 52.13
CA GLY A 61 -24.53 -4.72 51.13
C GLY A 61 -24.05 -4.25 49.75
N THR A 62 -23.26 -3.18 49.70
CA THR A 62 -22.69 -2.66 48.45
C THR A 62 -21.73 -3.67 47.80
N GLN A 63 -20.90 -4.36 48.60
CA GLN A 63 -20.02 -5.42 48.09
C GLN A 63 -20.81 -6.63 47.57
N VAL A 64 -21.95 -6.99 48.17
CA VAL A 64 -22.80 -8.10 47.71
C VAL A 64 -23.36 -7.82 46.31
N SER A 65 -23.85 -6.61 46.05
CA SER A 65 -24.34 -6.23 44.72
C SER A 65 -23.23 -6.30 43.67
N MET A 66 -22.03 -5.82 44.02
CA MET A 66 -20.86 -5.91 43.16
C MET A 66 -20.45 -7.38 42.89
N LEU A 67 -20.43 -8.23 43.91
CA LEU A 67 -20.12 -9.66 43.76
C LEU A 67 -21.14 -10.39 42.88
N HIS A 68 -22.44 -10.09 43.00
CA HIS A 68 -23.46 -10.62 42.09
C HIS A 68 -23.27 -10.13 40.65
N GLY A 69 -22.98 -8.85 40.47
CA GLY A 69 -22.64 -8.29 39.15
C GLY A 69 -21.45 -9.02 38.50
N ARG A 70 -20.43 -9.36 39.29
CA ARG A 70 -19.25 -10.15 38.86
C ARG A 70 -19.62 -11.58 38.50
N ILE A 71 -20.45 -12.26 39.29
CA ILE A 71 -20.92 -13.63 39.00
C ILE A 71 -21.72 -13.65 37.69
N ASP A 72 -22.61 -12.68 37.49
CA ASP A 72 -23.41 -12.58 36.27
C ASP A 72 -22.52 -12.32 35.04
N LEU A 73 -21.49 -11.48 35.18
CA LEU A 73 -20.51 -11.23 34.12
C LEU A 73 -19.71 -12.50 33.79
N ILE A 74 -19.26 -13.24 34.82
CA ILE A 74 -18.55 -14.52 34.64
C ILE A 74 -19.42 -15.52 33.88
N LYS A 75 -20.70 -15.66 34.26
CA LYS A 75 -21.65 -16.54 33.58
C LYS A 75 -21.87 -16.12 32.13
N ALA A 76 -22.14 -14.82 31.90
CA ALA A 76 -22.35 -14.28 30.56
C ALA A 76 -21.14 -14.47 29.63
N LEU A 77 -19.92 -14.38 30.16
CA LEU A 77 -18.68 -14.61 29.42
C LEU A 77 -18.30 -16.11 29.30
N GLY A 78 -18.78 -16.95 30.21
CA GLY A 78 -18.52 -18.40 30.27
C GLY A 78 -19.43 -19.25 29.36
N ASP A 79 -20.69 -18.85 29.18
CA ASP A 79 -21.70 -19.62 28.42
C ASP A 79 -21.43 -19.67 26.89
N GLY A 80 -20.43 -18.94 26.39
CA GLY A 80 -20.14 -18.78 24.96
C GLY A 80 -19.30 -19.89 24.30
N ALA A 81 -18.79 -20.88 25.04
CA ALA A 81 -17.90 -21.91 24.48
C ALA A 81 -17.99 -23.31 25.17
N PRO A 82 -19.02 -24.12 24.89
CA PRO A 82 -19.11 -25.49 25.41
C PRO A 82 -18.08 -26.46 24.81
N GLU A 83 -17.52 -26.16 23.63
CA GLU A 83 -16.69 -27.10 22.87
C GLU A 83 -15.19 -27.08 23.21
N LEU A 84 -14.72 -26.18 24.09
CA LEU A 84 -13.30 -26.04 24.43
C LEU A 84 -12.95 -26.38 25.90
N GLY A 85 -13.78 -27.20 26.56
CA GLY A 85 -13.38 -27.87 27.80
C GLY A 85 -14.49 -27.92 28.84
N GLY A 86 -15.23 -29.03 28.87
CA GLY A 86 -16.19 -29.29 29.95
C GLY A 86 -17.16 -30.41 29.62
N GLY A 87 -16.66 -31.61 29.31
CA GLY A 87 -17.45 -32.82 29.52
C GLY A 87 -18.00 -32.82 30.95
N GLY A 88 -19.24 -33.30 31.10
CA GLY A 88 -20.06 -33.15 32.30
C GLY A 88 -19.31 -33.15 33.63
N GLY A 89 -19.46 -32.05 34.37
CA GLY A 89 -19.04 -31.93 35.76
C GLY A 89 -17.91 -30.93 36.00
N ARG A 90 -18.25 -29.86 36.73
CA ARG A 90 -17.41 -28.83 37.37
C ARG A 90 -17.20 -27.52 36.60
N SER A 91 -17.70 -26.45 37.24
CA SER A 91 -17.31 -25.04 37.20
C SER A 91 -16.06 -24.75 36.34
N SER A 92 -16.26 -24.10 35.20
CA SER A 92 -15.15 -23.56 34.41
C SER A 92 -14.60 -22.35 35.16
N LEU A 93 -13.42 -22.51 35.75
CA LEU A 93 -12.70 -21.42 36.41
C LEU A 93 -12.38 -20.35 35.36
N VAL A 94 -12.99 -19.17 35.49
CA VAL A 94 -12.76 -18.02 34.60
C VAL A 94 -11.77 -17.08 35.30
N ARG A 95 -10.73 -16.67 34.57
CA ARG A 95 -9.82 -15.62 35.05
C ARG A 95 -10.55 -14.29 34.97
N LEU A 96 -10.81 -13.65 36.12
CA LEU A 96 -11.26 -12.26 36.11
C LEU A 96 -10.12 -11.37 35.58
N PRO A 97 -10.42 -10.39 34.74
CA PRO A 97 -9.48 -9.35 34.35
C PRO A 97 -9.00 -8.56 35.56
N ASP A 98 -7.74 -8.12 35.51
CA ASP A 98 -7.12 -7.33 36.59
C ASP A 98 -7.72 -5.89 36.67
N GLU A 99 -8.46 -5.45 35.63
CA GLU A 99 -9.08 -4.13 35.49
C GLU A 99 -10.62 -4.24 35.39
N LEU A 100 -11.29 -4.45 36.54
CA LEU A 100 -12.74 -4.69 36.61
C LEU A 100 -13.63 -3.52 36.15
N GLU A 101 -13.19 -2.28 36.37
CA GLU A 101 -13.97 -1.08 36.03
C GLU A 101 -14.22 -1.00 34.51
N ASP A 102 -13.21 -1.27 33.69
CA ASP A 102 -13.32 -1.26 32.22
C ASP A 102 -14.30 -2.33 31.71
N PHE A 103 -14.43 -3.45 32.42
CA PHE A 103 -15.39 -4.50 32.07
C PHE A 103 -16.82 -4.14 32.44
N GLU A 104 -17.02 -3.45 33.56
CA GLU A 104 -18.32 -2.90 33.92
C GLU A 104 -18.74 -1.83 32.91
N THR A 105 -17.81 -0.96 32.48
CA THR A 105 -18.03 -0.02 31.37
C THR A 105 -18.39 -0.74 30.07
N ALA A 106 -17.65 -1.79 29.70
CA ALA A 106 -17.96 -2.59 28.51
C ALA A 106 -19.36 -3.24 28.57
N ARG A 107 -19.76 -3.78 29.73
CA ARG A 107 -21.10 -4.34 29.94
C ARG A 107 -22.18 -3.25 29.87
N GLY A 108 -21.94 -2.11 30.51
CA GLY A 108 -22.83 -0.95 30.50
C GLY A 108 -23.10 -0.46 29.09
N LEU A 109 -22.03 -0.23 28.32
CA LEU A 109 -22.11 0.16 26.91
C LEU A 109 -22.81 -0.91 26.06
N ALA A 110 -22.48 -2.20 26.24
CA ALA A 110 -23.12 -3.27 25.48
C ALA A 110 -24.63 -3.35 25.75
N ASN A 111 -25.06 -3.15 27.00
CA ASN A 111 -26.48 -3.10 27.36
C ASN A 111 -27.16 -1.84 26.80
N MET A 112 -26.51 -0.68 26.91
CA MET A 112 -27.02 0.59 26.40
C MET A 112 -27.24 0.54 24.88
N TYR A 113 -26.23 0.11 24.12
CA TYR A 113 -26.37 -0.05 22.66
C TYR A 113 -27.29 -1.22 22.28
N GLY A 114 -27.19 -2.35 22.99
CA GLY A 114 -27.87 -3.59 22.64
C GLY A 114 -29.37 -3.62 22.96
N ASN A 115 -29.80 -2.92 24.01
CA ASN A 115 -31.16 -2.97 24.52
C ASN A 115 -31.87 -1.61 24.57
N ASP A 116 -31.16 -0.50 24.31
CA ASP A 116 -31.74 0.84 24.36
C ASP A 116 -31.48 1.67 23.10
N ILE A 117 -30.28 2.25 22.92
CA ILE A 117 -29.97 3.21 21.84
C ILE A 117 -30.33 2.67 20.46
N LEU A 118 -29.95 1.42 20.14
CA LEU A 118 -30.15 0.84 18.80
C LEU A 118 -31.50 0.13 18.64
N VAL A 119 -32.34 0.10 19.69
CA VAL A 119 -33.60 -0.65 19.74
C VAL A 119 -34.80 0.28 19.93
N ASN A 120 -34.74 1.21 20.89
CA ASN A 120 -35.89 2.01 21.33
C ASN A 120 -35.93 3.42 20.72
N HIS A 121 -34.88 3.83 20.01
CA HIS A 121 -34.75 5.16 19.43
C HIS A 121 -34.60 5.12 17.91
N GLY A 122 -34.87 6.26 17.25
CA GLY A 122 -34.72 6.42 15.82
C GLY A 122 -34.44 7.86 15.41
N GLY A 123 -33.97 8.04 14.18
CA GLY A 123 -33.72 9.37 13.59
C GLY A 123 -32.61 10.14 14.29
N GLU A 124 -32.76 11.47 14.35
CA GLU A 124 -31.76 12.40 14.90
C GLU A 124 -31.48 12.17 16.39
N PHE A 125 -32.48 11.79 17.18
CA PHE A 125 -32.27 11.51 18.60
C PHE A 125 -31.35 10.30 18.82
N GLN A 126 -31.54 9.25 18.03
CA GLN A 126 -30.65 8.09 18.06
C GLN A 126 -29.22 8.46 17.61
N ALA A 127 -29.08 9.32 16.60
CA ALA A 127 -27.78 9.82 16.15
C ALA A 127 -27.03 10.54 17.29
N THR A 128 -27.70 11.44 17.99
CA THR A 128 -27.12 12.18 19.11
C THR A 128 -26.62 11.23 20.20
N LEU A 129 -27.44 10.27 20.63
CA LEU A 129 -27.06 9.30 21.65
C LEU A 129 -25.89 8.40 21.21
N ILE A 130 -25.85 7.98 19.94
CA ILE A 130 -24.72 7.20 19.42
C ILE A 130 -23.43 8.03 19.51
N HIS A 131 -23.48 9.30 19.08
CA HIS A 131 -22.32 10.17 19.05
C HIS A 131 -21.83 10.55 20.44
N GLU A 132 -22.74 10.86 21.37
CA GLU A 132 -22.42 11.19 22.77
C GLU A 132 -21.61 10.09 23.45
N HIS A 133 -21.90 8.82 23.15
CA HIS A 133 -21.21 7.67 23.73
C HIS A 133 -20.14 7.03 22.82
N ALA A 134 -19.92 7.57 21.61
CA ALA A 134 -18.92 7.03 20.67
C ALA A 134 -17.49 7.12 21.24
N ASP A 135 -17.19 8.20 21.97
CA ASP A 135 -15.88 8.37 22.62
C ASP A 135 -15.65 7.31 23.70
N GLU A 136 -16.68 6.92 24.46
CA GLU A 136 -16.60 5.85 25.46
C GLU A 136 -16.33 4.49 24.80
N VAL A 137 -16.98 4.22 23.67
CA VAL A 137 -16.68 3.03 22.86
C VAL A 137 -15.25 3.08 22.35
N ALA A 138 -14.76 4.22 21.88
CA ALA A 138 -13.38 4.38 21.43
C ALA A 138 -12.38 4.16 22.57
N GLN A 139 -12.69 4.55 23.82
CA GLN A 139 -11.84 4.28 24.98
C GLN A 139 -11.64 2.79 25.24
N LEU A 140 -12.60 1.92 24.90
CA LEU A 140 -12.44 0.47 25.01
C LEU A 140 -11.24 -0.04 24.20
N ALA A 141 -10.81 0.68 23.15
CA ALA A 141 -9.64 0.28 22.37
C ALA A 141 -8.32 0.30 23.19
N LYS A 142 -8.28 1.00 24.33
CA LYS A 142 -7.15 0.99 25.28
C LYS A 142 -7.08 -0.30 26.09
N ASN A 143 -8.21 -1.00 26.26
CA ASN A 143 -8.29 -2.27 26.95
C ASN A 143 -8.87 -3.37 26.03
N PRO A 144 -8.00 -4.12 25.32
CA PRO A 144 -8.41 -5.16 24.37
C PRO A 144 -9.39 -6.19 24.94
N GLN A 145 -9.30 -6.51 26.23
CA GLN A 145 -10.18 -7.52 26.84
C GLN A 145 -11.58 -6.94 27.13
N ALA A 146 -11.66 -5.70 27.61
CA ALA A 146 -12.92 -4.98 27.78
C ALA A 146 -13.62 -4.77 26.43
N ALA A 147 -12.88 -4.41 25.37
CA ALA A 147 -13.42 -4.35 24.01
C ALA A 147 -13.96 -5.71 23.54
N ALA A 148 -13.25 -6.81 23.81
CA ALA A 148 -13.72 -8.15 23.48
C ALA A 148 -15.01 -8.52 24.24
N ALA A 149 -15.11 -8.16 25.52
CA ALA A 149 -16.33 -8.34 26.32
C ALA A 149 -17.50 -7.53 25.75
N PHE A 150 -17.28 -6.26 25.39
CA PHE A 150 -18.30 -5.42 24.76
C PHE A 150 -18.94 -6.09 23.54
N PHE A 151 -18.13 -6.55 22.58
CA PHE A 151 -18.65 -7.23 21.38
C PHE A 151 -19.26 -8.61 21.65
N ALA A 152 -18.80 -9.30 22.69
CA ALA A 152 -19.36 -10.58 23.12
C ALA A 152 -20.75 -10.41 23.77
N LEU A 153 -20.97 -9.32 24.49
CA LEU A 153 -22.23 -9.00 25.18
C LEU A 153 -23.26 -8.31 24.27
N LEU A 154 -22.83 -7.70 23.16
CA LEU A 154 -23.75 -7.15 22.18
C LEU A 154 -24.63 -8.25 21.53
N PRO A 155 -25.96 -8.06 21.46
CA PRO A 155 -26.84 -9.00 20.76
C PRO A 155 -26.42 -9.19 19.30
N ALA A 156 -26.41 -10.43 18.81
CA ALA A 156 -25.92 -10.76 17.47
C ALA A 156 -26.59 -9.94 16.36
N GLY A 157 -27.92 -9.77 16.43
CA GLY A 157 -28.67 -8.97 15.45
C GLY A 157 -28.30 -7.47 15.46
N ILE A 158 -27.91 -6.92 16.61
CA ILE A 158 -27.42 -5.54 16.72
C ILE A 158 -26.02 -5.45 16.13
N ARG A 159 -25.11 -6.33 16.57
CA ARG A 159 -23.72 -6.37 16.09
C ARG A 159 -23.63 -6.55 14.56
N ASP A 160 -24.44 -7.45 13.99
CA ASP A 160 -24.45 -7.77 12.56
C ASP A 160 -25.09 -6.69 11.67
N SER A 161 -25.84 -5.75 12.26
CA SER A 161 -26.46 -4.63 11.55
C SER A 161 -25.96 -3.26 12.00
N LEU A 162 -24.93 -3.21 12.84
CA LEU A 162 -24.47 -2.00 13.52
C LEU A 162 -24.13 -0.86 12.54
N PRO A 163 -23.31 -1.06 11.49
CA PRO A 163 -23.05 0.01 10.51
C PRO A 163 -24.30 0.47 9.76
N SER A 164 -25.18 -0.44 9.32
CA SER A 164 -26.44 -0.04 8.70
C SER A 164 -27.33 0.76 9.65
N ARG A 165 -27.38 0.42 10.94
CA ARG A 165 -28.17 1.16 11.94
C ARG A 165 -27.64 2.57 12.14
N ILE A 166 -26.32 2.71 12.33
CA ILE A 166 -25.67 4.03 12.46
C ILE A 166 -25.93 4.87 11.20
N ALA A 167 -25.77 4.31 10.01
CA ALA A 167 -25.98 5.03 8.76
C ALA A 167 -27.43 5.50 8.57
N ARG A 168 -28.41 4.67 8.94
CA ARG A 168 -29.84 4.96 8.78
C ARG A 168 -30.35 6.06 9.71
N THR A 169 -29.58 6.46 10.71
CA THR A 169 -29.89 7.66 11.49
C THR A 169 -29.82 8.94 10.65
N GLY A 170 -29.06 8.92 9.54
CA GLY A 170 -28.79 10.11 8.73
C GLY A 170 -27.77 11.07 9.35
N SER A 171 -27.08 10.68 10.43
CA SER A 171 -26.11 11.54 11.11
C SER A 171 -24.93 11.92 10.22
N LYS A 172 -24.47 13.17 10.35
CA LYS A 172 -23.20 13.62 9.76
C LYS A 172 -21.97 13.04 10.48
N THR A 173 -22.14 12.58 11.71
CA THR A 173 -21.07 11.98 12.53
C THR A 173 -20.92 10.47 12.29
N ALA A 174 -21.80 9.85 11.51
CA ALA A 174 -21.85 8.39 11.32
C ALA A 174 -20.47 7.77 11.02
N LYS A 175 -19.65 8.41 10.19
CA LYS A 175 -18.28 7.96 9.87
C LYS A 175 -17.35 7.95 11.09
N GLN A 176 -17.42 8.97 11.94
CA GLN A 176 -16.64 9.05 13.18
C GLN A 176 -17.13 8.00 14.17
N ASP A 177 -18.45 7.86 14.30
CA ASP A 177 -19.07 6.90 15.21
C ASP A 177 -18.69 5.47 14.81
N LEU A 178 -18.79 5.12 13.52
CA LEU A 178 -18.34 3.82 13.02
C LEU A 178 -16.85 3.58 13.30
N ALA A 179 -16.01 4.60 13.14
CA ALA A 179 -14.57 4.49 13.41
C ALA A 179 -14.28 4.14 14.89
N ALA A 180 -15.07 4.65 15.85
CA ALA A 180 -14.96 4.27 17.25
C ALA A 180 -15.22 2.77 17.48
N PHE A 181 -16.33 2.25 16.92
CA PHE A 181 -16.63 0.82 16.99
C PHE A 181 -15.58 -0.04 16.29
N SER A 182 -15.11 0.39 15.11
CA SER A 182 -14.02 -0.28 14.39
C SER A 182 -12.74 -0.34 15.22
N ALA A 183 -12.34 0.77 15.86
CA ALA A 183 -11.15 0.81 16.70
C ALA A 183 -11.25 -0.15 17.89
N ALA A 184 -12.39 -0.18 18.58
CA ALA A 184 -12.67 -1.13 19.65
C ALA A 184 -12.63 -2.58 19.15
N LEU A 185 -13.25 -2.88 18.01
CA LEU A 185 -13.23 -4.22 17.42
C LEU A 185 -11.79 -4.65 17.09
N GLY A 186 -11.00 -3.72 16.58
CA GLY A 186 -9.58 -3.88 16.33
C GLY A 186 -8.80 -4.32 17.55
N ALA A 187 -8.98 -3.60 18.65
CA ALA A 187 -8.37 -3.94 19.93
C ALA A 187 -8.81 -5.33 20.39
N ALA A 188 -10.12 -5.62 20.36
CA ALA A 188 -10.67 -6.92 20.72
C ALA A 188 -10.05 -8.08 19.92
N LEU A 189 -9.88 -7.92 18.60
CA LEU A 189 -9.27 -8.93 17.73
C LEU A 189 -7.76 -9.13 17.98
N ARG A 190 -7.09 -8.13 18.55
CA ARG A 190 -5.67 -8.18 18.95
C ARG A 190 -5.47 -8.56 20.42
N ALA A 191 -6.54 -8.87 21.17
CA ALA A 191 -6.45 -9.19 22.59
C ALA A 191 -5.51 -10.39 22.81
N PRO A 192 -4.47 -10.25 23.66
CA PRO A 192 -3.48 -11.30 23.88
C PRO A 192 -4.03 -12.43 24.76
N THR A 193 -5.04 -12.14 25.58
CA THR A 193 -5.68 -13.08 26.50
C THR A 193 -7.06 -13.47 25.98
N PHE A 194 -7.39 -14.75 26.10
CA PHE A 194 -8.61 -15.33 25.55
C PHE A 194 -9.84 -14.90 26.35
N VAL A 195 -10.81 -14.24 25.69
CA VAL A 195 -12.17 -14.05 26.18
C VAL A 195 -13.07 -15.10 25.51
N PRO A 196 -13.53 -16.15 26.23
CA PRO A 196 -14.26 -17.28 25.61
C PRO A 196 -15.49 -16.86 24.81
N ALA A 197 -16.34 -15.99 25.36
CA ALA A 197 -17.52 -15.51 24.63
C ALA A 197 -17.19 -14.73 23.34
N PHE A 198 -16.04 -14.05 23.30
CA PHE A 198 -15.60 -13.36 22.08
C PHE A 198 -15.09 -14.32 20.99
N ALA A 199 -14.72 -15.56 21.33
CA ALA A 199 -14.33 -16.57 20.35
C ALA A 199 -15.47 -16.87 19.36
N LYS A 200 -16.71 -16.93 19.86
CA LYS A 200 -17.90 -17.08 19.01
C LYS A 200 -18.05 -15.89 18.05
N VAL A 201 -17.89 -14.67 18.55
CA VAL A 201 -17.97 -13.44 17.74
C VAL A 201 -16.93 -13.44 16.62
N ARG A 202 -15.67 -13.77 16.95
CA ARG A 202 -14.58 -13.88 15.98
C ARG A 202 -14.87 -14.93 14.90
N ASN A 203 -15.42 -16.08 15.27
CA ASN A 203 -15.80 -17.12 14.32
C ASN A 203 -16.96 -16.67 13.42
N GLU A 204 -17.94 -15.96 13.97
CA GLU A 204 -19.06 -15.40 13.22
C GLU A 204 -18.60 -14.32 12.23
N LEU A 205 -17.65 -13.46 12.61
CA LEU A 205 -17.10 -12.41 11.74
C LEU A 205 -16.48 -12.94 10.44
N VAL A 206 -15.98 -14.17 10.43
CA VAL A 206 -15.33 -14.80 9.29
C VAL A 206 -16.16 -15.94 8.67
N LYS A 207 -17.45 -16.03 9.02
CA LYS A 207 -18.36 -17.05 8.49
C LYS A 207 -19.19 -16.48 7.33
N PRO A 208 -19.36 -17.24 6.22
CA PRO A 208 -20.26 -16.85 5.13
C PRO A 208 -21.68 -16.57 5.64
N THR A 209 -22.32 -15.54 5.07
CA THR A 209 -23.63 -15.04 5.49
C THR A 209 -24.33 -14.32 4.33
N ASP A 210 -25.53 -13.79 4.54
CA ASP A 210 -26.22 -12.95 3.56
C ASP A 210 -25.45 -11.66 3.23
N LYS A 211 -25.76 -11.06 2.08
CA LYS A 211 -25.01 -9.91 1.56
C LYS A 211 -25.00 -8.70 2.49
N THR A 212 -26.11 -8.39 3.16
CA THR A 212 -26.22 -7.20 4.01
C THR A 212 -25.37 -7.36 5.27
N THR A 213 -25.45 -8.52 5.91
CA THR A 213 -24.63 -8.83 7.08
C THR A 213 -23.15 -8.90 6.73
N ALA A 214 -22.81 -9.48 5.57
CA ALA A 214 -21.44 -9.52 5.07
C ALA A 214 -20.86 -8.10 4.90
N TRP A 215 -21.63 -7.19 4.31
CA TRP A 215 -21.22 -5.80 4.12
C TRP A 215 -21.00 -5.09 5.46
N ASN A 216 -21.90 -5.25 6.42
CA ASN A 216 -21.76 -4.66 7.75
C ASN A 216 -20.49 -5.14 8.49
N ARG A 217 -20.20 -6.44 8.42
CA ARG A 217 -18.99 -6.99 9.03
C ARG A 217 -17.72 -6.46 8.36
N LEU A 218 -17.71 -6.36 7.02
CA LEU A 218 -16.59 -5.77 6.27
C LEU A 218 -16.41 -4.27 6.57
N ALA A 219 -17.51 -3.51 6.67
CA ALA A 219 -17.48 -2.09 7.01
C ALA A 219 -16.87 -1.85 8.40
N LEU A 220 -17.20 -2.68 9.40
CA LEU A 220 -16.55 -2.62 10.72
C LEU A 220 -15.07 -2.98 10.63
N LEU A 221 -14.71 -4.02 9.88
CA LEU A 221 -13.34 -4.51 9.78
C LEU A 221 -12.41 -3.54 9.03
N LYS A 222 -12.91 -2.77 8.06
CA LYS A 222 -12.12 -1.81 7.27
C LYS A 222 -11.37 -0.81 8.15
N GLY A 223 -12.00 -0.33 9.24
CA GLY A 223 -11.36 0.57 10.21
C GLY A 223 -10.67 -0.12 11.39
N ALA A 224 -10.77 -1.45 11.51
CA ALA A 224 -10.40 -2.16 12.73
C ALA A 224 -8.90 -2.42 12.88
N ASN A 225 -8.11 -2.27 11.81
CA ASN A 225 -6.73 -2.71 11.78
C ASN A 225 -6.56 -4.18 12.25
N ALA A 226 -7.50 -5.05 11.86
CA ALA A 226 -7.53 -6.44 12.32
C ALA A 226 -6.23 -7.20 11.96
N PRO A 227 -5.86 -8.27 12.70
CA PRO A 227 -4.73 -9.13 12.32
C PRO A 227 -4.89 -9.67 10.90
N SER A 228 -3.78 -9.86 10.17
CA SER A 228 -3.78 -10.26 8.75
C SER A 228 -4.59 -11.53 8.48
N GLY A 229 -4.50 -12.52 9.37
CA GLY A 229 -5.28 -13.76 9.26
C GLY A 229 -6.80 -13.54 9.35
N VAL A 230 -7.25 -12.58 10.17
CA VAL A 230 -8.67 -12.22 10.28
C VAL A 230 -9.13 -11.45 9.05
N ARG A 231 -8.30 -10.49 8.56
CA ARG A 231 -8.60 -9.74 7.32
C ARG A 231 -8.77 -10.69 6.13
N SER A 232 -7.80 -11.59 5.92
CA SER A 232 -7.85 -12.60 4.86
C SER A 232 -9.09 -13.49 4.99
N ALA A 233 -9.33 -14.06 6.17
CA ALA A 233 -10.46 -14.95 6.40
C ALA A 233 -11.82 -14.25 6.18
N ALA A 234 -11.98 -13.03 6.68
CA ALA A 234 -13.20 -12.25 6.52
C ALA A 234 -13.43 -11.85 5.06
N ALA A 235 -12.44 -11.26 4.38
CA ALA A 235 -12.57 -10.86 2.98
C ALA A 235 -12.95 -12.05 2.09
N ARG A 236 -12.32 -13.21 2.30
CA ARG A 236 -12.64 -14.44 1.59
C ARG A 236 -14.04 -14.95 1.88
N ALA A 237 -14.37 -15.17 3.14
CA ALA A 237 -15.64 -15.80 3.52
C ALA A 237 -16.86 -14.92 3.21
N LEU A 238 -16.71 -13.59 3.32
CA LEU A 238 -17.81 -12.63 3.17
C LEU A 238 -17.95 -12.11 1.73
N ALA A 239 -16.91 -12.17 0.90
CA ALA A 239 -16.94 -11.64 -0.45
C ALA A 239 -16.23 -12.53 -1.48
N LEU A 240 -14.92 -12.72 -1.33
CA LEU A 240 -14.06 -13.16 -2.44
C LEU A 240 -14.27 -14.63 -2.83
N ASP A 241 -14.48 -15.55 -1.89
CA ASP A 241 -14.71 -16.97 -2.22
C ASP A 241 -16.01 -17.14 -3.02
N GLY A 242 -17.05 -16.40 -2.65
CA GLY A 242 -18.30 -16.37 -3.40
C GLY A 242 -18.10 -15.75 -4.79
N PHE A 243 -17.39 -14.62 -4.87
CA PHE A 243 -17.08 -13.92 -6.11
C PHE A 243 -16.33 -14.80 -7.11
N THR A 244 -15.26 -15.48 -6.69
CA THR A 244 -14.46 -16.32 -7.59
C THR A 244 -15.27 -17.49 -8.17
N LYS A 245 -16.24 -18.03 -7.42
CA LYS A 245 -17.13 -19.11 -7.88
C LYS A 245 -18.16 -18.64 -8.90
N ASP A 246 -18.67 -17.40 -8.76
CA ASP A 246 -19.63 -16.80 -9.68
C ASP A 246 -19.33 -15.30 -9.90
N PRO A 247 -18.36 -14.97 -10.78
CA PRO A 247 -17.87 -13.60 -10.95
C PRO A 247 -18.84 -12.71 -11.74
N ARG A 248 -19.96 -13.24 -12.23
CA ARG A 248 -20.98 -12.46 -12.97
C ARG A 248 -22.16 -12.03 -12.09
N GLN A 249 -22.27 -12.61 -10.89
CA GLN A 249 -23.34 -12.25 -9.96
C GLN A 249 -23.15 -10.84 -9.42
N ASP A 250 -24.19 -10.01 -9.47
CA ASP A 250 -24.22 -8.68 -8.83
C ASP A 250 -23.93 -8.80 -7.33
N ARG A 251 -22.90 -8.09 -6.84
CA ARG A 251 -22.43 -8.13 -5.45
C ARG A 251 -22.80 -6.90 -4.63
N ARG A 252 -23.65 -6.01 -5.14
CA ARG A 252 -24.22 -4.91 -4.35
C ARG A 252 -25.01 -5.47 -3.16
N ALA A 253 -24.71 -4.95 -1.97
CA ALA A 253 -25.25 -5.44 -0.71
C ALA A 253 -26.11 -4.43 0.05
N VAL A 254 -25.85 -3.14 -0.14
CA VAL A 254 -26.53 -2.05 0.60
C VAL A 254 -26.96 -0.92 -0.34
N GLY A 255 -27.79 -0.02 0.17
CA GLY A 255 -28.30 1.12 -0.59
C GLY A 255 -27.42 2.38 -0.48
N PRO A 256 -27.84 3.48 -1.15
CA PRO A 256 -27.10 4.74 -1.14
C PRO A 256 -26.92 5.37 0.24
N THR A 257 -27.80 5.06 1.20
CA THR A 257 -27.72 5.60 2.57
C THR A 257 -26.44 5.17 3.26
N GLU A 258 -26.17 3.86 3.28
CA GLU A 258 -24.97 3.29 3.88
C GLU A 258 -23.70 3.75 3.16
N SER A 259 -23.68 3.73 1.82
CA SER A 259 -22.52 4.18 1.04
C SER A 259 -22.18 5.66 1.27
N LYS A 260 -23.18 6.54 1.28
CA LYS A 260 -22.96 7.98 1.49
C LYS A 260 -22.52 8.31 2.92
N ALA A 261 -23.05 7.59 3.92
CA ALA A 261 -22.72 7.84 5.32
C ALA A 261 -21.22 7.64 5.61
N TYR A 262 -20.58 6.68 4.94
CA TYR A 262 -19.18 6.31 5.21
C TYR A 262 -18.20 6.67 4.07
N GLY A 263 -18.71 6.91 2.87
CA GLY A 263 -17.90 6.96 1.65
C GLY A 263 -17.34 5.59 1.29
N TYR A 264 -18.12 4.53 1.54
CA TYR A 264 -17.75 3.13 1.29
C TYR A 264 -18.54 2.59 0.10
N SER A 265 -17.95 1.64 -0.62
CA SER A 265 -18.63 0.99 -1.74
C SER A 265 -19.86 0.22 -1.26
N SER A 266 -20.91 0.20 -2.06
CA SER A 266 -22.06 -0.70 -1.82
C SER A 266 -21.79 -2.15 -2.23
N ASP A 267 -20.69 -2.40 -2.94
CA ASP A 267 -20.31 -3.70 -3.50
C ASP A 267 -19.44 -4.51 -2.51
N LEU A 268 -19.80 -5.78 -2.29
CA LEU A 268 -19.06 -6.66 -1.39
C LEU A 268 -17.64 -6.95 -1.86
N VAL A 269 -17.39 -7.03 -3.17
CA VAL A 269 -16.07 -7.29 -3.72
C VAL A 269 -15.15 -6.12 -3.39
N ALA A 270 -15.60 -4.89 -3.65
CA ALA A 270 -14.87 -3.69 -3.26
C ALA A 270 -14.62 -3.67 -1.75
N MET A 271 -15.64 -3.87 -0.92
CA MET A 271 -15.48 -3.90 0.54
C MET A 271 -14.51 -4.99 1.02
N GLY A 272 -14.56 -6.18 0.41
CA GLY A 272 -13.64 -7.28 0.71
C GLY A 272 -12.20 -6.92 0.38
N LEU A 273 -11.96 -6.29 -0.77
CA LEU A 273 -10.65 -5.78 -1.18
C LEU A 273 -10.16 -4.66 -0.24
N GLU A 274 -11.04 -3.74 0.16
CA GLU A 274 -10.69 -2.63 1.05
C GLU A 274 -10.27 -3.09 2.46
N VAL A 275 -10.79 -4.21 2.96
CA VAL A 275 -10.33 -4.81 4.22
C VAL A 275 -8.90 -5.36 4.11
N LEU A 276 -8.51 -5.83 2.92
CA LEU A 276 -7.16 -6.34 2.64
C LEU A 276 -6.16 -5.24 2.35
N ALA A 277 -6.62 -4.11 1.77
CA ALA A 277 -5.76 -2.99 1.42
C ALA A 277 -4.91 -2.53 2.62
N GLY A 278 -3.63 -2.27 2.36
CA GLY A 278 -2.64 -1.88 3.38
C GLY A 278 -2.04 -3.03 4.19
N ASP A 279 -2.37 -4.30 3.90
CA ASP A 279 -1.75 -5.48 4.52
C ASP A 279 -1.39 -6.52 3.45
N GLY A 280 -0.15 -6.48 2.97
CA GLY A 280 0.31 -7.38 1.90
C GLY A 280 0.28 -8.86 2.28
N ALA A 281 0.50 -9.20 3.56
CA ALA A 281 0.40 -10.57 4.03
C ALA A 281 -1.05 -11.09 3.94
N ALA A 282 -2.03 -10.27 4.34
CA ALA A 282 -3.43 -10.59 4.20
C ALA A 282 -3.85 -10.73 2.73
N VAL A 283 -3.38 -9.84 1.85
CA VAL A 283 -3.63 -9.91 0.40
C VAL A 283 -3.14 -11.23 -0.19
N ARG A 284 -1.86 -11.55 0.02
CA ARG A 284 -1.25 -12.78 -0.54
C ARG A 284 -1.92 -14.04 0.00
N ASP A 285 -2.27 -14.05 1.29
CA ASP A 285 -3.02 -15.15 1.90
C ASP A 285 -4.43 -15.29 1.29
N ALA A 286 -5.13 -14.17 1.06
CA ALA A 286 -6.45 -14.18 0.47
C ALA A 286 -6.43 -14.71 -0.97
N PHE A 287 -5.54 -14.21 -1.84
CA PHE A 287 -5.47 -14.61 -3.25
C PHE A 287 -5.03 -16.07 -3.45
N SER A 288 -4.11 -16.55 -2.61
CA SER A 288 -3.67 -17.95 -2.66
C SER A 288 -4.78 -18.94 -2.32
N LYS A 289 -5.76 -18.54 -1.50
CA LYS A 289 -6.83 -19.43 -1.03
C LYS A 289 -8.23 -19.09 -1.58
N MET A 290 -8.41 -17.94 -2.25
CA MET A 290 -9.73 -17.50 -2.71
C MET A 290 -10.36 -18.52 -3.67
N GLY A 291 -11.67 -18.74 -3.52
CA GLY A 291 -12.44 -19.75 -4.26
C GLY A 291 -12.39 -21.16 -3.65
N GLY A 292 -11.55 -21.38 -2.64
CA GLY A 292 -11.38 -22.67 -1.98
C GLY A 292 -10.84 -23.75 -2.92
N THR A 293 -11.06 -25.02 -2.56
CA THR A 293 -10.64 -26.19 -3.38
C THR A 293 -11.46 -26.37 -4.65
N ASP A 294 -12.61 -25.70 -4.73
CA ASP A 294 -13.57 -25.86 -5.83
C ASP A 294 -13.13 -25.10 -7.09
N VAL A 295 -12.33 -24.05 -6.95
CA VAL A 295 -11.85 -23.21 -8.04
C VAL A 295 -10.39 -23.55 -8.38
N LYS A 296 -10.15 -24.01 -9.61
CA LYS A 296 -8.81 -24.37 -10.12
C LYS A 296 -8.16 -23.29 -10.98
N LEU A 297 -8.46 -22.02 -10.72
CA LEU A 297 -7.91 -20.89 -11.45
C LEU A 297 -6.52 -20.54 -10.94
N SER A 298 -5.64 -20.13 -11.85
CA SER A 298 -4.35 -19.54 -11.48
C SER A 298 -4.57 -18.21 -10.75
N GLN A 299 -3.57 -17.74 -10.00
CA GLN A 299 -3.63 -16.43 -9.36
C GLN A 299 -3.81 -15.30 -10.39
N VAL A 300 -3.15 -15.41 -11.55
CA VAL A 300 -3.31 -14.49 -12.68
C VAL A 300 -4.76 -14.45 -13.18
N ASP A 301 -5.41 -15.61 -13.35
CA ASP A 301 -6.79 -15.65 -13.83
C ASP A 301 -7.79 -15.13 -12.79
N LYS A 302 -7.53 -15.40 -11.51
CA LYS A 302 -8.26 -14.82 -10.37
C LYS A 302 -8.17 -13.29 -10.38
N MET A 303 -6.99 -12.72 -10.59
CA MET A 303 -6.77 -11.27 -10.71
C MET A 303 -7.56 -10.67 -11.89
N LYS A 304 -7.54 -11.33 -13.06
CA LYS A 304 -8.28 -10.87 -14.25
C LYS A 304 -9.80 -10.81 -14.03
N GLN A 305 -10.36 -11.66 -13.16
CA GLN A 305 -11.80 -11.63 -12.87
C GLN A 305 -12.25 -10.30 -12.26
N PHE A 306 -11.43 -9.64 -11.44
CA PHE A 306 -11.80 -8.37 -10.82
C PHE A 306 -12.00 -7.26 -11.85
N LEU A 307 -11.09 -7.16 -12.82
CA LEU A 307 -11.21 -6.18 -13.90
C LEU A 307 -12.38 -6.52 -14.84
N GLY A 308 -12.57 -7.79 -15.17
CA GLY A 308 -13.72 -8.24 -15.95
C GLY A 308 -15.04 -7.88 -15.25
N TYR A 309 -15.13 -8.10 -13.94
CA TYR A 309 -16.30 -7.70 -13.14
C TYR A 309 -16.49 -6.19 -13.12
N ALA A 310 -15.43 -5.42 -12.87
CA ALA A 310 -15.46 -3.96 -12.83
C ALA A 310 -16.01 -3.36 -14.14
N GLN A 311 -15.69 -3.95 -15.30
CA GLN A 311 -16.21 -3.47 -16.59
C GLN A 311 -17.71 -3.71 -16.80
N MET A 312 -18.35 -4.58 -16.01
CA MET A 312 -19.73 -5.01 -16.23
C MET A 312 -20.76 -4.37 -15.27
N ILE A 313 -20.32 -3.71 -14.20
CA ILE A 313 -21.18 -3.29 -13.09
C ILE A 313 -21.04 -1.79 -12.79
N ASP A 314 -22.13 -1.16 -12.34
CA ASP A 314 -22.17 0.30 -12.08
C ASP A 314 -21.18 0.75 -11.00
N THR A 315 -20.89 -0.10 -10.01
CA THR A 315 -19.90 0.12 -8.94
C THR A 315 -18.49 -0.31 -9.36
N GLY A 316 -18.25 -0.47 -10.66
CA GLY A 316 -17.05 -1.04 -11.23
C GLY A 316 -15.78 -0.27 -10.91
N ASP A 317 -15.86 1.06 -10.95
CA ASP A 317 -14.72 1.93 -10.60
C ASP A 317 -14.29 1.76 -9.14
N GLU A 318 -15.24 1.58 -8.21
CA GLU A 318 -14.92 1.34 -6.80
C GLU A 318 -14.22 -0.01 -6.59
N VAL A 319 -14.62 -1.04 -7.35
CA VAL A 319 -13.95 -2.35 -7.34
C VAL A 319 -12.56 -2.24 -7.94
N ALA A 320 -12.42 -1.53 -9.07
CA ALA A 320 -11.15 -1.35 -9.75
C ALA A 320 -10.16 -0.58 -8.87
N ASP A 321 -10.56 0.55 -8.27
CA ASP A 321 -9.73 1.31 -7.32
C ASP A 321 -9.28 0.46 -6.14
N ALA A 322 -10.22 -0.24 -5.48
CA ALA A 322 -9.90 -1.11 -4.34
C ALA A 322 -8.96 -2.24 -4.75
N PHE A 323 -9.12 -2.79 -5.96
CA PHE A 323 -8.25 -3.82 -6.51
C PHE A 323 -6.84 -3.29 -6.79
N GLY A 324 -6.70 -2.09 -7.36
CA GLY A 324 -5.40 -1.42 -7.55
C GLY A 324 -4.63 -1.28 -6.23
N ARG A 325 -5.28 -0.75 -5.19
CA ARG A 325 -4.70 -0.63 -3.83
C ARG A 325 -4.32 -1.98 -3.21
N VAL A 326 -5.09 -3.03 -3.52
CA VAL A 326 -4.75 -4.41 -3.11
C VAL A 326 -3.52 -4.93 -3.85
N LEU A 327 -3.36 -4.62 -5.14
CA LEU A 327 -2.15 -4.98 -5.89
C LEU A 327 -0.91 -4.27 -5.32
N GLU A 328 -0.99 -2.97 -5.03
CA GLU A 328 0.11 -2.26 -4.36
C GLU A 328 0.51 -2.91 -3.03
N ALA A 329 -0.47 -3.22 -2.18
CA ALA A 329 -0.20 -3.84 -0.88
C ALA A 329 0.37 -5.26 -1.03
N GLY A 330 -0.22 -6.09 -1.91
CA GLY A 330 0.22 -7.47 -2.14
C GLY A 330 1.62 -7.57 -2.74
N THR A 331 2.01 -6.58 -3.54
CA THR A 331 3.36 -6.43 -4.11
C THR A 331 4.34 -5.72 -3.18
N GLU A 332 3.89 -5.21 -2.03
CA GLU A 332 4.69 -4.38 -1.12
C GLU A 332 5.31 -3.16 -1.81
N ALA A 333 4.64 -2.62 -2.84
CA ALA A 333 5.20 -1.59 -3.71
C ALA A 333 5.60 -0.30 -2.96
N THR A 334 4.90 0.01 -1.87
CA THR A 334 5.09 1.21 -1.05
C THR A 334 5.80 0.95 0.28
N THR A 335 6.02 -0.31 0.65
CA THR A 335 6.50 -0.75 1.97
C THR A 335 7.90 -1.40 1.90
N GLU A 336 8.21 -2.08 0.80
CA GLU A 336 9.53 -2.66 0.52
C GLU A 336 10.30 -1.77 -0.49
N LYS A 337 11.64 -1.91 -0.50
CA LYS A 337 12.50 -1.08 -1.36
C LYS A 337 12.74 -1.76 -2.70
N PRO A 338 12.84 -1.00 -3.82
CA PRO A 338 13.25 -1.54 -5.11
C PRO A 338 14.52 -2.40 -5.02
N GLY A 339 14.49 -3.56 -5.68
CA GLY A 339 15.59 -4.53 -5.68
C GLY A 339 15.81 -5.27 -4.34
N ARG A 340 14.92 -5.08 -3.35
CA ARG A 340 14.97 -5.73 -2.02
C ARG A 340 13.61 -6.27 -1.57
N HIS A 341 12.78 -6.65 -2.53
CA HIS A 341 11.48 -7.25 -2.27
C HIS A 341 11.61 -8.66 -1.69
N SER A 342 10.70 -9.01 -0.78
CA SER A 342 10.60 -10.37 -0.24
C SER A 342 10.15 -11.35 -1.33
N PRO A 343 10.55 -12.64 -1.28
CA PRO A 343 10.17 -13.61 -2.30
C PRO A 343 8.66 -13.75 -2.50
N ALA A 344 7.87 -13.56 -1.44
CA ALA A 344 6.42 -13.62 -1.50
C ALA A 344 5.81 -12.40 -2.23
N ALA A 345 6.32 -11.19 -1.96
CA ALA A 345 5.90 -9.98 -2.65
C ALA A 345 6.29 -10.03 -4.14
N ALA A 346 7.53 -10.43 -4.43
CA ALA A 346 8.05 -10.58 -5.79
C ALA A 346 7.24 -11.60 -6.63
N ALA A 347 6.88 -12.75 -6.07
CA ALA A 347 6.03 -13.73 -6.76
C ALA A 347 4.63 -13.17 -7.05
N PHE A 348 4.04 -12.43 -6.11
CA PHE A 348 2.75 -11.78 -6.31
C PHE A 348 2.83 -10.66 -7.36
N ALA A 349 3.92 -9.89 -7.40
CA ALA A 349 4.17 -8.84 -8.39
C ALA A 349 4.33 -9.40 -9.80
N LEU A 350 5.03 -10.52 -9.98
CA LEU A 350 5.11 -11.21 -11.27
C LEU A 350 3.71 -11.58 -11.79
N ASP A 351 2.86 -12.15 -10.92
CA ASP A 351 1.49 -12.50 -11.31
C ASP A 351 0.63 -11.26 -11.59
N ALA A 352 0.76 -10.21 -10.80
CA ALA A 352 0.06 -8.94 -10.99
C ALA A 352 0.42 -8.32 -12.35
N ILE A 353 1.72 -8.20 -12.66
CA ILE A 353 2.22 -7.67 -13.94
C ILE A 353 1.65 -8.49 -15.12
N LYS A 354 1.68 -9.82 -15.02
CA LYS A 354 1.13 -10.72 -16.05
C LYS A 354 -0.39 -10.69 -16.15
N ALA A 355 -1.08 -10.37 -15.06
CA ALA A 355 -2.54 -10.23 -15.05
C ALA A 355 -2.98 -8.91 -15.68
N MET A 356 -2.27 -7.82 -15.38
CA MET A 356 -2.63 -6.46 -15.79
C MET A 356 -2.17 -6.12 -17.21
N GLY A 357 -0.97 -6.57 -17.62
CA GLY A 357 -0.39 -6.26 -18.93
C GLY A 357 -1.32 -6.53 -20.13
N PRO A 358 -2.07 -7.66 -20.20
CA PRO A 358 -3.01 -7.90 -21.29
C PRO A 358 -4.13 -6.87 -21.45
N PHE A 359 -4.47 -6.10 -20.40
CA PHE A 359 -5.47 -5.04 -20.49
C PHE A 359 -4.91 -3.76 -21.09
N GLY A 360 -3.60 -3.50 -20.94
CA GLY A 360 -2.93 -2.32 -21.47
C GLY A 360 -3.69 -1.03 -21.12
N ASP A 361 -3.97 -0.22 -22.15
CA ASP A 361 -4.68 1.06 -22.04
C ASP A 361 -6.17 0.93 -21.66
N GLY A 362 -6.75 -0.27 -21.84
CA GLY A 362 -8.12 -0.62 -21.46
C GLY A 362 -8.35 -0.86 -19.97
N LEU A 363 -7.32 -0.68 -19.12
CA LEU A 363 -7.47 -0.67 -17.67
C LEU A 363 -8.33 0.53 -17.21
N PRO A 364 -9.26 0.35 -16.25
CA PRO A 364 -10.00 1.45 -15.63
C PRO A 364 -9.06 2.56 -15.14
N THR A 365 -9.38 3.82 -15.40
CA THR A 365 -8.47 4.95 -15.13
C THR A 365 -8.00 5.00 -13.67
N VAL A 366 -8.90 4.71 -12.73
CA VAL A 366 -8.62 4.69 -11.29
C VAL A 366 -7.56 3.67 -10.85
N THR A 367 -7.25 2.66 -11.67
CA THR A 367 -6.21 1.65 -11.37
C THR A 367 -4.82 2.04 -11.85
N LYS A 368 -4.70 3.04 -12.73
CA LYS A 368 -3.44 3.36 -13.41
C LYS A 368 -2.40 3.94 -12.44
N ASP A 369 -2.84 4.70 -11.43
CA ASP A 369 -1.97 5.19 -10.35
C ASP A 369 -1.27 4.05 -9.58
N SER A 370 -2.00 2.95 -9.34
CA SER A 370 -1.42 1.76 -8.71
C SER A 370 -0.40 1.07 -9.61
N MET A 371 -0.64 1.05 -10.93
CA MET A 371 0.27 0.41 -11.88
C MET A 371 1.59 1.15 -11.96
N VAL A 372 1.59 2.49 -11.98
CA VAL A 372 2.84 3.26 -11.96
C VAL A 372 3.58 3.08 -10.63
N THR A 373 2.87 3.01 -9.50
CA THR A 373 3.47 2.76 -8.18
C THR A 373 4.19 1.40 -8.16
N ILE A 374 3.57 0.36 -8.70
CA ILE A 374 4.19 -0.96 -8.86
C ILE A 374 5.38 -0.89 -9.83
N ALA A 375 5.24 -0.21 -10.97
CA ALA A 375 6.30 -0.07 -11.96
C ALA A 375 7.57 0.58 -11.38
N LYS A 376 7.41 1.66 -10.61
CA LYS A 376 8.50 2.34 -9.90
C LYS A 376 9.16 1.42 -8.86
N SER A 377 8.35 0.66 -8.12
CA SER A 377 8.87 -0.24 -7.09
C SER A 377 9.62 -1.46 -7.66
N TYR A 378 9.24 -1.91 -8.86
CA TYR A 378 9.82 -3.06 -9.56
C TYR A 378 10.67 -2.65 -10.78
N ILE A 379 11.31 -1.47 -10.70
CA ILE A 379 12.12 -0.91 -11.81
C ILE A 379 13.29 -1.82 -12.20
N HIS A 380 13.85 -2.58 -11.25
CA HIS A 380 14.94 -3.53 -11.52
C HIS A 380 14.46 -4.70 -12.41
N GLU A 381 13.25 -5.18 -12.18
CA GLU A 381 12.60 -6.25 -12.91
C GLU A 381 12.16 -5.77 -14.30
N LEU A 382 11.66 -4.54 -14.43
CA LEU A 382 11.31 -3.93 -15.72
C LEU A 382 12.55 -3.66 -16.57
N ALA A 383 13.60 -3.06 -16.01
CA ALA A 383 14.86 -2.82 -16.72
C ALA A 383 15.54 -4.14 -17.13
N SER A 384 15.50 -5.16 -16.26
CA SER A 384 15.93 -6.52 -16.64
C SER A 384 15.03 -7.10 -17.73
N GLY A 385 13.73 -6.89 -17.60
CA GLY A 385 12.67 -7.33 -18.50
C GLY A 385 12.85 -6.87 -19.94
N ALA A 386 13.31 -5.65 -20.12
CA ALA A 386 13.53 -5.04 -21.42
C ALA A 386 14.78 -5.54 -22.16
N ARG A 387 15.62 -6.38 -21.55
CA ARG A 387 16.85 -6.86 -22.19
C ARG A 387 16.60 -7.87 -23.30
N PHE A 388 16.73 -7.46 -24.56
CA PHE A 388 16.58 -8.34 -25.72
C PHE A 388 17.83 -9.20 -25.96
N ASP A 389 19.00 -8.74 -25.53
CA ASP A 389 20.32 -9.37 -25.72
C ASP A 389 20.48 -10.77 -25.09
N LYS A 390 19.54 -11.17 -24.23
CA LYS A 390 19.62 -12.42 -23.44
C LYS A 390 18.55 -13.45 -23.72
N ALA A 391 17.48 -13.09 -24.44
CA ALA A 391 16.51 -13.99 -25.08
C ALA A 391 15.23 -13.18 -25.35
N VAL A 392 14.95 -12.95 -26.62
CA VAL A 392 13.75 -12.26 -27.11
C VAL A 392 12.48 -12.97 -26.67
N ASP A 393 12.45 -14.31 -26.80
CA ASP A 393 11.27 -15.14 -26.55
C ASP A 393 11.26 -15.80 -25.16
N ARG A 394 12.00 -15.26 -24.19
CA ARG A 394 12.01 -15.86 -22.84
C ARG A 394 10.63 -15.75 -22.19
N ALA A 395 10.28 -16.75 -21.38
CA ALA A 395 9.12 -16.67 -20.52
C ALA A 395 9.45 -15.87 -19.25
N SER A 396 8.48 -15.10 -18.76
CA SER A 396 8.59 -14.45 -17.45
C SER A 396 8.53 -15.48 -16.32
N GLY A 397 9.42 -15.36 -15.34
CA GLY A 397 9.54 -16.31 -14.24
C GLY A 397 10.49 -15.86 -13.14
N VAL A 398 10.47 -16.58 -12.02
CA VAL A 398 11.36 -16.34 -10.87
C VAL A 398 12.76 -16.93 -11.04
N GLY A 399 12.94 -17.80 -12.04
CA GLY A 399 14.23 -18.39 -12.35
C GLY A 399 15.12 -17.45 -13.15
N VAL A 400 16.41 -17.43 -12.82
CA VAL A 400 17.41 -16.71 -13.63
C VAL A 400 17.43 -17.32 -15.04
N PRO A 401 17.29 -16.51 -16.12
CA PRO A 401 17.34 -17.03 -17.48
C PRO A 401 18.68 -17.70 -17.79
N GLU A 402 18.68 -18.63 -18.74
CA GLU A 402 19.91 -19.26 -19.20
C GLU A 402 20.88 -18.22 -19.78
N ASN A 403 22.18 -18.35 -19.50
CA ASN A 403 23.22 -17.43 -19.95
C ASN A 403 23.04 -15.96 -19.50
N TRP A 404 22.26 -15.74 -18.43
CA TRP A 404 22.05 -14.41 -17.87
C TRP A 404 23.35 -13.84 -17.30
N ILE A 405 23.69 -12.63 -17.73
CA ILE A 405 24.80 -11.86 -17.15
C ILE A 405 24.17 -10.73 -16.35
N THR A 406 24.31 -10.79 -15.03
CA THR A 406 23.83 -9.74 -14.13
C THR A 406 24.56 -8.43 -14.42
N LEU A 407 23.80 -7.35 -14.59
CA LEU A 407 24.35 -6.01 -14.70
C LEU A 407 24.58 -5.45 -13.29
N PRO A 408 25.69 -4.74 -13.03
CA PRO A 408 25.90 -4.07 -11.76
C PRO A 408 24.72 -3.17 -11.40
N GLY A 409 24.35 -3.11 -10.12
CA GLY A 409 23.22 -2.29 -9.65
C GLY A 409 21.82 -2.88 -9.92
N LEU A 410 21.69 -3.89 -10.80
CA LEU A 410 20.43 -4.59 -11.02
C LEU A 410 20.30 -5.79 -10.07
N ALA A 411 19.25 -5.79 -9.25
CA ALA A 411 18.90 -6.88 -8.35
C ALA A 411 17.43 -7.31 -8.55
N PRO A 412 17.06 -7.83 -9.74
CA PRO A 412 15.70 -8.28 -9.99
C PRO A 412 15.37 -9.51 -9.12
N ALA A 413 14.20 -9.50 -8.47
CA ALA A 413 13.67 -10.64 -7.74
C ALA A 413 13.00 -11.69 -8.67
N PHE A 414 12.62 -11.27 -9.87
CA PHE A 414 12.14 -12.13 -10.96
C PHE A 414 12.49 -11.50 -12.32
N TYR A 415 12.35 -12.29 -13.38
CA TYR A 415 12.70 -11.88 -14.73
C TYR A 415 11.47 -11.83 -15.61
N LEU A 416 11.20 -10.68 -16.20
CA LEU A 416 10.14 -10.50 -17.18
C LEU A 416 10.65 -10.78 -18.59
N SER A 417 9.75 -11.20 -19.48
CA SER A 417 9.99 -11.14 -20.92
C SER A 417 9.88 -9.69 -21.41
N PRO A 418 10.54 -9.35 -22.53
CA PRO A 418 10.33 -8.05 -23.17
C PRO A 418 8.86 -7.77 -23.48
N GLY A 419 8.11 -8.79 -23.93
CA GLY A 419 6.67 -8.67 -24.21
C GLY A 419 5.78 -8.45 -22.99
N ASP A 420 6.08 -9.07 -21.84
CA ASP A 420 5.35 -8.81 -20.59
C ASP A 420 5.67 -7.42 -20.04
N THR A 421 6.93 -6.99 -20.16
CA THR A 421 7.38 -5.64 -19.81
C THR A 421 6.65 -4.60 -20.64
N HIS A 422 6.65 -4.74 -21.98
CA HIS A 422 5.94 -3.86 -22.91
C HIS A 422 4.45 -3.72 -22.56
N ARG A 423 3.77 -4.87 -22.42
CA ARG A 423 2.33 -4.89 -22.11
C ARG A 423 2.01 -4.24 -20.77
N PHE A 424 2.87 -4.40 -19.77
CA PHE A 424 2.68 -3.76 -18.49
C PHE A 424 2.91 -2.24 -18.54
N LEU A 425 3.90 -1.76 -19.28
CA LEU A 425 4.10 -0.31 -19.47
C LEU A 425 2.86 0.35 -20.10
N LYS A 426 2.19 -0.31 -21.06
CA LYS A 426 0.93 0.16 -21.67
C LYS A 426 -0.19 0.47 -20.66
N THR A 427 -0.11 -0.05 -19.44
CA THR A 427 -1.15 0.13 -18.42
C THR A 427 -1.25 1.57 -17.89
N PHE A 428 -0.16 2.34 -17.92
CA PHE A 428 -0.13 3.70 -17.38
C PHE A 428 0.39 4.76 -18.36
N VAL A 429 1.17 4.40 -19.39
CA VAL A 429 1.80 5.36 -20.32
C VAL A 429 0.83 6.20 -21.15
N GLY A 430 -0.46 5.87 -21.13
CA GLY A 430 -1.52 6.69 -21.73
C GLY A 430 -1.84 7.98 -20.97
N ASP A 431 -1.45 8.08 -19.70
CA ASP A 431 -1.58 9.30 -18.89
C ASP A 431 -0.20 9.94 -18.70
N LYS A 432 0.00 11.12 -19.30
CA LYS A 432 1.29 11.83 -19.25
C LYS A 432 1.77 12.07 -17.82
N ARG A 433 0.87 12.37 -16.87
CA ARG A 433 1.27 12.61 -15.48
C ARG A 433 1.90 11.36 -14.86
N LEU A 434 1.35 10.20 -15.17
CA LEU A 434 1.87 8.92 -14.67
C LEU A 434 3.19 8.57 -15.36
N THR A 435 3.28 8.76 -16.68
CA THR A 435 4.53 8.58 -17.42
C THR A 435 5.63 9.48 -16.87
N ASP A 436 5.37 10.77 -16.64
CA ASP A 436 6.36 11.72 -16.12
C ASP A 436 6.86 11.34 -14.70
N ASP A 437 5.99 10.77 -13.85
CA ASP A 437 6.37 10.27 -12.52
C ASP A 437 7.23 9.00 -12.60
N PHE A 438 6.93 8.13 -13.57
CA PHE A 438 7.75 6.95 -13.86
C PHE A 438 9.11 7.33 -14.44
N ASP A 439 9.14 8.21 -15.46
CA ASP A 439 10.32 8.71 -16.16
C ASP A 439 11.34 9.29 -15.17
N ALA A 440 10.88 10.07 -14.17
CA ALA A 440 11.74 10.58 -13.12
C ALA A 440 12.46 9.45 -12.35
N THR A 441 11.73 8.38 -12.03
CA THR A 441 12.29 7.21 -11.32
C THR A 441 13.26 6.44 -12.22
N ALA A 442 12.89 6.21 -13.48
CA ALA A 442 13.73 5.51 -14.46
C ALA A 442 15.02 6.29 -14.74
N ALA A 443 14.96 7.61 -14.82
CA ALA A 443 16.09 8.50 -15.02
C ALA A 443 17.12 8.39 -13.88
N HIS A 444 16.69 8.52 -12.62
CA HIS A 444 17.56 8.34 -11.46
C HIS A 444 18.14 6.93 -11.40
N PHE A 445 17.30 5.92 -11.63
CA PHE A 445 17.74 4.53 -11.63
C PHE A 445 18.80 4.24 -12.71
N ARG A 446 18.63 4.79 -13.92
CA ARG A 446 19.62 4.73 -15.01
C ARG A 446 20.93 5.37 -14.59
N HIS A 447 20.90 6.61 -14.10
CA HIS A 447 22.08 7.37 -13.71
C HIS A 447 22.89 6.62 -12.64
N ASP A 448 22.25 6.23 -11.54
CA ASP A 448 22.88 5.51 -10.43
C ASP A 448 23.52 4.19 -10.89
N THR A 449 22.81 3.45 -11.73
CA THR A 449 23.28 2.15 -12.22
C THR A 449 24.45 2.31 -13.20
N LEU A 450 24.39 3.28 -14.11
CA LEU A 450 25.49 3.60 -15.03
C LEU A 450 26.73 4.06 -14.26
N LYS A 451 26.56 4.92 -13.25
CA LYS A 451 27.64 5.37 -12.38
C LYS A 451 28.28 4.20 -11.62
N ALA A 452 27.47 3.27 -11.10
CA ALA A 452 27.97 2.06 -10.46
C ALA A 452 28.74 1.15 -11.44
N ALA A 453 28.24 1.00 -12.67
CA ALA A 453 28.89 0.21 -13.71
C ALA A 453 30.23 0.85 -14.16
N ALA A 454 30.27 2.18 -14.31
CA ALA A 454 31.48 2.94 -14.64
C ALA A 454 32.56 2.77 -13.57
N ARG A 455 32.19 2.81 -12.27
CA ARG A 455 33.12 2.57 -11.16
C ARG A 455 33.78 1.20 -11.24
N LEU A 456 33.03 0.16 -11.62
CA LEU A 456 33.59 -1.18 -11.78
C LEU A 456 34.53 -1.29 -12.98
N ASP A 457 34.29 -0.50 -14.03
CA ASP A 457 35.15 -0.49 -15.21
C ASP A 457 36.47 0.30 -15.02
N THR A 458 36.66 0.99 -13.89
CA THR A 458 37.90 1.75 -13.58
C THR A 458 39.15 0.89 -13.54
N GLU A 459 39.03 -0.39 -13.17
CA GLU A 459 40.13 -1.35 -13.09
C GLU A 459 40.57 -1.89 -14.47
N GLY A 460 39.80 -1.59 -15.51
CA GLY A 460 40.08 -1.95 -16.91
C GLY A 460 39.69 -3.39 -17.28
N GLY A 461 39.43 -3.61 -18.58
CA GLY A 461 39.18 -4.95 -19.15
C GLY A 461 37.75 -5.46 -19.04
N THR A 462 36.83 -4.69 -18.46
CA THR A 462 35.40 -5.01 -18.35
C THR A 462 34.55 -4.06 -19.20
N ARG A 463 33.34 -4.51 -19.55
CA ARG A 463 32.37 -3.75 -20.37
C ARG A 463 31.05 -3.56 -19.61
N HIS A 464 31.11 -3.24 -18.32
CA HIS A 464 29.91 -3.13 -17.50
C HIS A 464 29.09 -1.89 -17.88
N PHE A 465 29.75 -0.75 -18.11
CA PHE A 465 29.13 0.52 -18.44
C PHE A 465 28.34 0.44 -19.75
N GLU A 466 28.97 -0.06 -20.82
CA GLU A 466 28.38 -0.16 -22.16
C GLU A 466 27.22 -1.17 -22.19
N ARG A 467 27.36 -2.30 -21.47
CA ARG A 467 26.26 -3.28 -21.34
C ARG A 467 25.07 -2.70 -20.57
N THR A 468 25.35 -1.87 -19.58
CA THR A 468 24.31 -1.19 -18.78
C THR A 468 23.63 -0.10 -19.60
N ALA A 469 24.39 0.73 -20.32
CA ALA A 469 23.86 1.72 -21.25
C ALA A 469 22.95 1.07 -22.29
N ARG A 470 23.37 -0.08 -22.84
CA ARG A 470 22.54 -0.85 -23.77
C ARG A 470 21.23 -1.34 -23.17
N ALA A 471 21.26 -1.86 -21.94
CA ALA A 471 20.05 -2.35 -21.30
C ALA A 471 19.05 -1.22 -21.00
N PHE A 472 19.54 -0.03 -20.65
CA PHE A 472 18.68 1.13 -20.44
C PHE A 472 18.16 1.74 -21.74
N GLY A 473 18.92 1.72 -22.84
CA GLY A 473 18.38 2.15 -24.13
C GLY A 473 17.33 1.16 -24.68
N ASP A 474 17.53 -0.15 -24.49
CA ASP A 474 16.49 -1.16 -24.76
C ASP A 474 15.22 -0.88 -23.93
N PHE A 475 15.39 -0.54 -22.64
CA PHE A 475 14.26 -0.22 -21.74
C PHE A 475 13.53 1.06 -22.10
N ALA A 476 14.27 2.13 -22.36
CA ALA A 476 13.73 3.41 -22.79
C ALA A 476 12.99 3.28 -24.13
N GLY A 477 13.57 2.55 -25.09
CA GLY A 477 12.93 2.26 -26.37
C GLY A 477 11.62 1.47 -26.20
N LEU A 478 11.59 0.52 -25.27
CA LEU A 478 10.40 -0.27 -24.97
C LEU A 478 9.26 0.56 -24.34
N GLU A 479 9.60 1.44 -23.40
CA GLU A 479 8.64 2.37 -22.81
C GLU A 479 8.08 3.34 -23.83
N PHE A 480 8.95 3.95 -24.65
CA PHE A 480 8.49 4.89 -25.66
C PHE A 480 7.64 4.17 -26.73
N LYS A 481 7.94 2.90 -27.07
CA LYS A 481 7.07 2.07 -27.92
C LYS A 481 5.70 1.84 -27.28
N ALA A 482 5.64 1.52 -25.99
CA ALA A 482 4.37 1.41 -25.27
C ALA A 482 3.58 2.74 -25.31
N THR A 483 4.27 3.87 -25.20
CA THR A 483 3.68 5.21 -25.30
C THR A 483 3.12 5.49 -26.70
N LEU A 484 3.87 5.15 -27.76
CA LEU A 484 3.42 5.24 -29.16
C LEU A 484 2.15 4.43 -29.40
N ASP A 485 2.12 3.19 -28.90
CA ASP A 485 0.98 2.28 -29.05
C ASP A 485 -0.31 2.81 -28.40
N VAL A 486 -0.20 3.54 -27.29
CA VAL A 486 -1.36 3.98 -26.51
C VAL A 486 -1.80 5.40 -26.88
N ARG A 487 -0.84 6.32 -27.07
CA ARG A 487 -1.13 7.74 -27.32
C ARG A 487 -1.13 8.10 -28.81
N GLY A 488 -0.61 7.22 -29.66
CA GLY A 488 -0.40 7.48 -31.08
C GLY A 488 0.90 8.25 -31.35
N GLU A 489 1.41 8.10 -32.57
CA GLU A 489 2.74 8.59 -32.96
C GLU A 489 2.88 10.11 -32.81
N ARG A 490 1.88 10.87 -33.25
CA ARG A 490 1.94 12.34 -33.27
C ARG A 490 2.09 12.93 -31.88
N ASP A 491 1.31 12.44 -30.91
CA ASP A 491 1.23 13.00 -29.57
C ASP A 491 2.44 12.58 -28.73
N ALA A 492 2.81 11.30 -28.77
CA ALA A 492 3.98 10.79 -28.06
C ALA A 492 5.29 11.45 -28.55
N THR A 493 5.44 11.62 -29.87
CA THR A 493 6.62 12.26 -30.47
C THR A 493 6.68 13.75 -30.12
N ASN A 494 5.55 14.45 -30.15
CA ASN A 494 5.48 15.86 -29.79
C ASN A 494 5.85 16.09 -28.31
N ASP A 495 5.37 15.26 -27.40
CA ASP A 495 5.69 15.34 -25.98
C ASP A 495 7.17 15.11 -25.71
N LEU A 496 7.77 14.08 -26.33
CA LEU A 496 9.20 13.82 -26.22
C LEU A 496 10.05 15.02 -26.68
N ILE A 497 9.69 15.63 -27.83
CA ILE A 497 10.37 16.84 -28.33
C ILE A 497 10.22 18.00 -27.34
N ILE A 498 9.01 18.22 -26.84
CA ILE A 498 8.71 19.29 -25.89
C ILE A 498 9.53 19.09 -24.60
N ASP A 499 9.60 17.87 -24.08
CA ASP A 499 10.26 17.61 -22.80
C ASP A 499 11.78 17.71 -22.92
N ILE A 500 12.39 17.26 -24.03
CA ILE A 500 13.81 17.53 -24.31
C ILE A 500 14.07 19.04 -24.44
N THR A 501 13.18 19.78 -25.12
CA THR A 501 13.31 21.23 -25.30
C THR A 501 13.16 21.98 -23.97
N LYS A 502 12.20 21.60 -23.12
CA LYS A 502 11.97 22.19 -21.79
C LYS A 502 13.18 22.01 -20.88
N ASN A 503 13.71 20.80 -20.79
CA ASN A 503 14.90 20.51 -19.97
C ASN A 503 16.10 21.35 -20.42
N THR A 504 16.24 21.59 -21.73
CA THR A 504 17.26 22.49 -22.29
C THR A 504 17.05 23.95 -21.89
N LEU A 505 15.80 24.44 -21.94
CA LEU A 505 15.47 25.85 -21.67
C LEU A 505 15.54 26.19 -20.17
N ALA A 506 15.22 25.24 -19.29
CA ALA A 506 15.26 25.44 -17.83
C ALA A 506 16.67 25.78 -17.32
N LEU A 507 17.71 25.25 -17.97
CA LEU A 507 19.12 25.55 -17.68
C LEU A 507 19.57 26.96 -18.15
N GLY A 508 18.76 27.67 -18.93
CA GLY A 508 19.08 28.99 -19.49
C GLY A 508 18.58 30.21 -18.69
N ILE A 509 17.79 30.04 -17.61
CA ILE A 509 17.18 31.15 -16.87
C ILE A 509 17.99 31.51 -15.60
N ASP A 510 18.55 32.72 -15.61
CA ASP A 510 19.70 33.20 -14.83
C ASP A 510 19.47 33.55 -13.33
N ARG A 511 18.70 32.77 -12.55
CA ARG A 511 18.43 33.15 -11.13
C ARG A 511 18.42 32.07 -10.05
N ILE A 512 18.75 30.81 -10.34
CA ILE A 512 18.71 29.77 -9.29
C ILE A 512 20.10 29.13 -9.15
N PRO A 513 20.75 29.21 -7.98
CA PRO A 513 21.97 28.44 -7.74
C PRO A 513 21.67 26.94 -7.91
N LEU A 514 22.47 26.25 -8.72
CA LEU A 514 22.34 24.82 -9.06
C LEU A 514 22.70 23.92 -7.86
N VAL A 515 21.85 23.96 -6.84
CA VAL A 515 21.86 23.01 -5.72
C VAL A 515 20.42 22.55 -5.52
N GLY A 516 20.15 21.25 -5.65
CA GLY A 516 18.80 20.67 -5.55
C GLY A 516 18.11 20.47 -6.92
N PRO A 517 16.81 20.77 -7.08
CA PRO A 517 15.90 20.25 -8.14
C PRO A 517 16.36 20.34 -9.61
N LEU A 518 17.37 21.15 -9.93
CA LEU A 518 17.93 21.27 -11.28
C LEU A 518 18.95 20.15 -11.62
N ALA A 519 19.55 19.50 -10.61
CA ALA A 519 20.31 18.25 -10.84
C ALA A 519 19.39 17.12 -11.34
N ASP A 520 18.14 17.10 -10.86
CA ASP A 520 17.12 16.14 -11.31
C ASP A 520 16.73 16.38 -12.78
N GLU A 521 16.84 17.61 -13.29
CA GLU A 521 16.54 17.94 -14.70
C GLU A 521 17.59 17.38 -15.66
N GLY A 522 18.89 17.46 -15.32
CA GLY A 522 19.95 16.83 -16.11
C GLY A 522 19.82 15.31 -16.16
N VAL A 523 19.46 14.69 -15.03
CA VAL A 523 19.19 13.25 -14.96
C VAL A 523 17.98 12.85 -15.81
N LYS A 524 16.89 13.62 -15.76
CA LYS A 524 15.70 13.41 -16.62
C LYS A 524 16.02 13.55 -18.11
N ALA A 525 16.81 14.56 -18.49
CA ALA A 525 17.23 14.74 -19.88
C ALA A 525 17.96 13.50 -20.42
N GLY A 526 18.80 12.85 -19.62
CA GLY A 526 19.46 11.59 -19.98
C GLY A 526 18.49 10.44 -20.29
N TRP A 527 17.33 10.38 -19.62
CA TRP A 527 16.29 9.38 -19.90
C TRP A 527 15.53 9.69 -21.20
N GLU A 528 15.14 10.94 -21.42
CA GLU A 528 14.50 11.37 -22.67
C GLU A 528 15.40 11.12 -23.89
N LEU A 529 16.71 11.35 -23.76
CA LEU A 529 17.69 11.04 -24.80
C LEU A 529 17.78 9.53 -25.06
N ALA A 530 17.76 8.70 -24.02
CA ALA A 530 17.73 7.25 -24.17
C ALA A 530 16.45 6.78 -24.89
N LYS A 531 15.28 7.39 -24.63
CA LYS A 531 14.03 7.12 -25.36
C LYS A 531 14.14 7.48 -26.84
N ALA A 532 14.64 8.68 -27.14
CA ALA A 532 14.83 9.17 -28.50
C ALA A 532 15.83 8.31 -29.30
N TYR A 533 16.97 7.94 -28.70
CA TYR A 533 17.96 7.07 -29.34
C TYR A 533 17.43 5.64 -29.51
N GLY A 534 16.75 5.12 -28.48
CA GLY A 534 16.09 3.82 -28.45
C GLY A 534 15.23 3.57 -29.69
N ILE A 535 14.38 4.54 -30.05
CA ILE A 535 13.44 4.40 -31.16
C ILE A 535 13.96 4.93 -32.50
N SER A 536 14.77 6.00 -32.54
CA SER A 536 15.37 6.49 -33.81
C SER A 536 16.16 5.40 -34.53
N THR A 537 16.74 4.47 -33.77
CA THR A 537 17.50 3.36 -34.32
C THR A 537 16.64 2.12 -34.64
N ALA A 538 15.41 2.04 -34.13
CA ALA A 538 14.53 0.87 -34.25
C ALA A 538 13.45 1.00 -35.35
N LEU A 539 13.00 2.23 -35.67
CA LEU A 539 11.89 2.47 -36.60
C LEU A 539 12.33 3.28 -37.82
N ASP A 540 12.42 2.62 -38.98
CA ASP A 540 12.66 3.26 -40.28
C ASP A 540 11.51 4.25 -40.58
N GLY A 541 11.82 5.55 -40.72
CA GLY A 541 10.86 6.63 -41.02
C GLY A 541 10.38 7.45 -39.81
N TRP A 542 10.49 6.94 -38.58
CA TRP A 542 10.29 7.76 -37.38
C TRP A 542 11.40 8.79 -37.22
N ALA A 543 12.64 8.39 -37.55
CA ALA A 543 13.76 9.31 -37.60
C ALA A 543 13.45 10.53 -38.48
N ASP A 544 12.79 10.34 -39.62
CA ASP A 544 12.43 11.43 -40.55
C ASP A 544 11.27 12.30 -40.01
N SER A 545 10.27 11.71 -39.34
CA SER A 545 9.13 12.44 -38.75
C SER A 545 9.53 13.22 -37.49
N PHE A 546 10.48 12.70 -36.73
CA PHE A 546 11.14 13.37 -35.63
C PHE A 546 12.09 14.46 -36.15
N GLU A 547 12.93 14.16 -37.15
CA GLU A 547 13.89 15.09 -37.78
C GLU A 547 13.18 16.34 -38.31
N THR A 548 12.12 16.20 -39.10
CA THR A 548 11.35 17.36 -39.61
C THR A 548 10.78 18.25 -38.50
N ARG A 549 10.29 17.67 -37.40
CA ARG A 549 9.71 18.43 -36.27
C ARG A 549 10.75 19.00 -35.33
N VAL A 550 11.83 18.27 -35.09
CA VAL A 550 12.99 18.74 -34.32
C VAL A 550 13.70 19.85 -35.07
N GLU A 551 13.88 19.74 -36.38
CA GLU A 551 14.44 20.82 -37.21
C GLU A 551 13.55 22.07 -37.16
N GLU A 552 12.23 21.89 -37.15
CA GLU A 552 11.26 22.99 -37.01
C GLU A 552 11.35 23.69 -35.62
N VAL A 553 11.71 22.96 -34.55
CA VAL A 553 11.73 23.49 -33.17
C VAL A 553 13.13 23.86 -32.66
N THR A 554 14.17 23.15 -33.09
CA THR A 554 15.54 23.19 -32.49
C THR A 554 16.68 23.31 -33.52
N GLY A 555 16.42 23.03 -34.80
CA GLY A 555 17.30 23.42 -35.90
C GLY A 555 18.31 22.40 -36.46
N THR A 556 18.57 21.21 -35.87
CA THR A 556 19.30 20.10 -36.57
C THR A 556 19.33 18.76 -35.81
N ARG A 557 19.34 17.64 -36.54
CA ARG A 557 19.50 16.24 -36.07
C ARG A 557 20.79 15.94 -35.27
N SER A 558 21.85 16.72 -35.47
CA SER A 558 23.19 16.50 -34.87
C SER A 558 23.21 16.59 -33.34
N ASP A 559 22.23 17.25 -32.73
CA ASP A 559 22.26 17.60 -31.31
C ASP A 559 22.03 16.41 -30.37
N PHE A 560 21.23 15.41 -30.73
CA PHE A 560 20.90 14.31 -29.78
C PHE A 560 22.02 13.29 -29.61
N VAL A 561 22.67 12.90 -30.70
CA VAL A 561 23.82 11.97 -30.64
C VAL A 561 24.95 12.62 -29.86
N LEU A 562 25.18 13.92 -30.08
CA LEU A 562 26.13 14.71 -29.30
C LEU A 562 25.73 14.78 -27.82
N ARG A 563 24.49 15.19 -27.50
CA ARG A 563 23.99 15.21 -26.12
C ARG A 563 24.19 13.88 -25.41
N GLN A 564 23.90 12.78 -26.10
CA GLN A 564 24.05 11.43 -25.57
C GLN A 564 25.53 11.09 -25.31
N LYS A 565 26.45 11.49 -26.21
CA LYS A 565 27.90 11.36 -26.03
C LYS A 565 28.34 12.09 -24.75
N TYR A 566 27.97 13.36 -24.60
CA TYR A 566 28.37 14.16 -23.43
C TYR A 566 27.71 13.71 -22.12
N ASP A 567 26.49 13.15 -22.16
CA ASP A 567 25.86 12.52 -20.99
C ASP A 567 26.67 11.30 -20.52
N MET A 568 27.14 10.45 -21.45
CA MET A 568 28.01 9.32 -21.12
C MET A 568 29.36 9.78 -20.54
N ALA A 569 29.96 10.82 -21.13
CA ALA A 569 31.21 11.41 -20.64
C ALA A 569 31.04 12.00 -19.24
N HIS A 570 29.95 12.72 -18.99
CA HIS A 570 29.61 13.27 -17.68
C HIS A 570 29.52 12.16 -16.62
N ILE A 571 28.76 11.09 -16.88
CA ILE A 571 28.61 9.97 -15.93
C ILE A 571 29.94 9.23 -15.69
N LEU A 572 30.73 8.99 -16.74
CA LEU A 572 32.05 8.34 -16.61
C LEU A 572 33.01 9.19 -15.76
N HIS A 573 33.04 10.50 -15.99
CA HIS A 573 33.86 11.42 -15.20
C HIS A 573 33.38 11.48 -13.74
N GLU A 574 32.08 11.62 -13.50
CA GLU A 574 31.46 11.63 -12.17
C GLU A 574 31.68 10.32 -11.40
N ALA A 575 31.79 9.20 -12.12
CA ALA A 575 32.13 7.89 -11.56
C ALA A 575 33.63 7.74 -11.21
N GLY A 576 34.49 8.66 -11.65
CA GLY A 576 35.93 8.60 -11.48
C GLY A 576 36.62 7.65 -12.46
N TYR A 577 36.03 7.42 -13.65
CA TYR A 577 36.71 6.65 -14.69
C TYR A 577 38.03 7.34 -15.09
N PRO A 578 39.14 6.59 -15.29
CA PRO A 578 40.44 7.20 -15.51
C PRO A 578 40.49 8.17 -16.71
N ALA A 579 40.74 9.44 -16.43
CA ALA A 579 40.98 10.51 -17.40
C ALA A 579 41.90 11.58 -16.77
N SER A 580 42.56 12.38 -17.60
CA SER A 580 43.28 13.59 -17.18
C SER A 580 42.29 14.65 -16.66
N GLU A 581 42.76 15.58 -15.82
CA GLU A 581 41.92 16.66 -15.32
C GLU A 581 41.32 17.49 -16.49
N PRO A 582 40.00 17.68 -16.53
CA PRO A 582 39.37 18.49 -17.57
C PRO A 582 39.80 19.96 -17.44
N PRO A 583 39.91 20.69 -18.58
CA PRO A 583 40.11 22.13 -18.57
C PRO A 583 39.08 22.84 -17.68
N ALA A 584 39.52 23.87 -16.95
CA ALA A 584 38.67 24.58 -15.98
C ALA A 584 37.39 25.19 -16.60
N GLU A 585 37.39 25.48 -17.90
CA GLU A 585 36.23 25.96 -18.65
C GLU A 585 35.13 24.91 -18.86
N LEU A 586 35.48 23.62 -18.76
CA LEU A 586 34.55 22.48 -18.82
C LEU A 586 33.99 22.10 -17.45
N ILE A 587 34.47 22.72 -16.36
CA ILE A 587 33.91 22.48 -15.03
C ILE A 587 32.78 23.48 -14.77
N SER A 588 31.61 22.98 -14.40
CA SER A 588 30.47 23.80 -14.03
C SER A 588 30.83 24.55 -12.75
N LYS A 589 30.76 25.87 -12.79
CA LYS A 589 31.04 26.73 -11.62
C LYS A 589 30.05 26.51 -10.47
N SER A 590 28.95 25.83 -10.77
CA SER A 590 27.80 25.72 -9.90
C SER A 590 27.75 24.37 -9.17
N THR A 591 28.02 23.28 -9.87
CA THR A 591 28.06 21.92 -9.32
C THR A 591 29.48 21.47 -8.98
N GLY A 592 30.50 22.03 -9.65
CA GLY A 592 31.87 21.54 -9.57
C GLY A 592 32.14 20.31 -10.44
N ASP A 593 31.13 19.81 -11.15
CA ASP A 593 31.22 18.66 -12.03
C ASP A 593 31.54 19.05 -13.48
N LEU A 594 31.83 18.06 -14.32
CA LEU A 594 31.98 18.25 -15.75
C LEU A 594 30.66 18.78 -16.35
N LYS A 595 30.73 19.86 -17.13
CA LYS A 595 29.53 20.48 -17.71
C LYS A 595 28.76 19.51 -18.59
N THR A 596 27.44 19.61 -18.57
CA THR A 596 26.58 18.88 -19.51
C THR A 596 26.51 19.58 -20.86
N TYR A 597 26.07 18.90 -21.92
CA TYR A 597 25.81 19.54 -23.21
C TYR A 597 24.82 20.70 -23.08
N ASP A 598 23.79 20.53 -22.27
CA ASP A 598 22.72 21.52 -22.13
C ASP A 598 23.20 22.79 -21.41
N GLU A 599 24.11 22.66 -20.44
CA GLU A 599 24.81 23.80 -19.86
C GLU A 599 25.64 24.55 -20.93
N LEU A 600 26.39 23.83 -21.77
CA LEU A 600 27.21 24.44 -22.84
C LEU A 600 26.34 25.10 -23.92
N LEU A 601 25.19 24.51 -24.23
CA LEU A 601 24.19 25.06 -25.15
C LEU A 601 23.56 26.33 -24.57
N ALA A 602 23.20 26.34 -23.29
CA ALA A 602 22.69 27.52 -22.61
C ALA A 602 23.73 28.65 -22.59
N GLU A 603 24.99 28.34 -22.29
CA GLU A 603 26.11 29.30 -22.37
C GLU A 603 26.27 29.86 -23.79
N ALA A 604 26.26 29.00 -24.80
CA ALA A 604 26.39 29.39 -26.20
C ALA A 604 25.24 30.29 -26.67
N LYS A 605 24.00 29.97 -26.30
CA LYS A 605 22.82 30.80 -26.62
C LYS A 605 22.87 32.17 -25.93
N ARG A 606 23.38 32.23 -24.69
CA ARG A 606 23.53 33.49 -23.95
C ARG A 606 24.65 34.37 -24.52
N GLU A 607 25.74 33.76 -24.99
CA GLU A 607 26.90 34.46 -25.54
C GLU A 607 26.74 34.80 -27.03
N ALA A 608 25.73 34.25 -27.71
CA ALA A 608 25.37 34.60 -29.08
C ALA A 608 24.78 36.03 -29.15
N GLY A 609 25.57 36.98 -29.64
CA GLY A 609 25.13 38.36 -29.94
C GLY A 609 24.67 38.56 -31.39
N GLU A 610 24.32 39.80 -31.76
CA GLU A 610 23.75 40.19 -33.08
C GLU A 610 24.59 39.81 -34.33
N GLY A 611 25.84 39.34 -34.16
CA GLY A 611 26.75 38.98 -35.25
C GLY A 611 27.27 37.53 -35.25
N LYS A 612 26.96 36.70 -34.25
CA LYS A 612 27.38 35.28 -34.18
C LYS A 612 26.18 34.37 -33.93
N LYS A 613 26.04 33.34 -34.76
CA LYS A 613 25.04 32.28 -34.57
C LYS A 613 25.38 31.44 -33.34
N TRP A 614 24.38 31.05 -32.54
CA TRP A 614 24.59 30.28 -31.31
C TRP A 614 25.19 28.89 -31.59
N GLU A 615 24.94 28.33 -32.76
CA GLU A 615 25.51 27.07 -33.25
C GLU A 615 27.04 27.18 -33.38
N GLN A 616 27.53 28.32 -33.87
CA GLN A 616 28.97 28.58 -33.97
C GLN A 616 29.59 28.71 -32.57
N MET A 617 28.91 29.42 -31.66
CA MET A 617 29.36 29.53 -30.27
C MET A 617 29.37 28.18 -29.56
N LEU A 618 28.37 27.34 -29.82
CA LEU A 618 28.33 25.98 -29.28
C LEU A 618 29.50 25.15 -29.79
N GLY A 619 29.79 25.18 -31.09
CA GLY A 619 30.99 24.51 -31.63
C GLY A 619 32.29 25.00 -30.98
N GLU A 620 32.42 26.31 -30.73
CA GLU A 620 33.56 26.89 -30.00
C GLU A 620 33.64 26.36 -28.55
N LYS A 621 32.50 26.15 -27.86
CA LYS A 621 32.42 25.60 -26.49
C LYS A 621 32.63 24.09 -26.40
N LEU A 622 32.24 23.33 -27.43
CA LEU A 622 32.41 21.87 -27.48
C LEU A 622 33.84 21.46 -27.87
N THR A 623 34.55 22.31 -28.62
CA THR A 623 35.92 22.03 -29.10
C THR A 623 36.91 21.67 -27.96
N PRO A 624 36.97 22.40 -26.83
CA PRO A 624 37.80 22.02 -25.69
C PRO A 624 37.39 20.68 -25.06
N TYR A 625 36.10 20.36 -25.09
CA TYR A 625 35.55 19.09 -24.59
C TYR A 625 36.03 17.92 -25.45
N GLU A 626 35.84 17.99 -26.77
CA GLU A 626 36.33 16.97 -27.70
C GLU A 626 37.84 16.77 -27.58
N ARG A 627 38.63 17.85 -27.54
CA ARG A 627 40.09 17.74 -27.37
C ARG A 627 40.48 17.06 -26.06
N TRP A 628 39.74 17.31 -24.99
CA TRP A 628 39.98 16.65 -23.71
C TRP A 628 39.65 15.16 -23.79
N MET A 629 38.51 14.79 -24.38
CA MET A 629 38.16 13.39 -24.62
C MET A 629 39.19 12.69 -25.49
N ASP A 630 39.55 13.25 -26.65
CA ASP A 630 40.55 12.71 -27.59
C ASP A 630 41.92 12.49 -26.91
N SER A 631 42.30 13.37 -25.97
CA SER A 631 43.54 13.23 -25.20
C SER A 631 43.51 12.06 -24.21
N ASN A 632 42.32 11.53 -23.93
CA ASN A 632 42.04 10.41 -23.02
C ASN A 632 41.45 9.22 -23.79
N GLY A 633 42.20 8.64 -24.73
CA GLY A 633 41.69 7.62 -25.65
C GLY A 633 40.86 6.47 -25.02
N LYS A 634 41.25 5.93 -23.85
CA LYS A 634 40.44 4.89 -23.16
C LYS A 634 39.11 5.39 -22.61
N PHE A 635 39.03 6.67 -22.24
CA PHE A 635 37.80 7.32 -21.80
C PHE A 635 36.92 7.61 -23.01
N ASP A 636 37.50 8.16 -24.08
CA ASP A 636 36.77 8.46 -25.31
C ASP A 636 36.24 7.20 -25.99
N ASP A 637 37.04 6.14 -26.12
CA ASP A 637 36.61 4.82 -26.61
C ASP A 637 35.39 4.30 -25.82
N LYS A 638 35.39 4.52 -24.50
CA LYS A 638 34.31 4.10 -23.60
C LYS A 638 33.03 4.91 -23.80
N VAL A 639 33.19 6.22 -23.97
CA VAL A 639 32.10 7.15 -24.27
C VAL A 639 31.46 6.79 -25.61
N GLU A 640 32.28 6.64 -26.65
CA GLU A 640 31.85 6.30 -28.01
C GLU A 640 31.17 4.92 -28.07
N ASP A 641 31.75 3.89 -27.44
CA ASP A 641 31.13 2.56 -27.39
C ASP A 641 29.79 2.60 -26.64
N ALA A 642 29.70 3.35 -25.55
CA ALA A 642 28.45 3.46 -24.79
C ALA A 642 27.38 4.28 -25.51
N SER A 643 27.74 5.34 -26.25
CA SER A 643 26.79 6.17 -27.01
C SER A 643 26.34 5.48 -28.31
N ASN A 644 27.22 4.75 -28.98
CA ASN A 644 26.92 4.12 -30.27
C ASN A 644 26.16 2.80 -30.15
N PHE A 645 26.18 2.15 -28.99
CA PHE A 645 25.55 0.84 -28.77
C PHE A 645 24.48 0.82 -27.67
N GLN A 646 23.71 1.90 -27.54
CA GLN A 646 22.64 2.01 -26.52
C GLN A 646 21.42 1.13 -26.76
N THR A 647 21.21 0.62 -27.98
CA THR A 647 20.10 -0.30 -28.26
C THR A 647 20.65 -1.53 -28.95
N SER A 648 20.19 -2.72 -28.54
CA SER A 648 20.56 -3.96 -29.20
C SER A 648 19.87 -4.09 -30.56
N GLU A 649 20.54 -4.67 -31.55
CA GLU A 649 19.93 -4.95 -32.88
C GLU A 649 18.66 -5.81 -32.77
N GLN A 650 18.62 -6.69 -31.77
CA GLN A 650 17.45 -7.51 -31.46
C GLN A 650 16.28 -6.69 -30.93
N ALA A 651 16.53 -5.69 -30.08
CA ALA A 651 15.49 -4.75 -29.65
C ALA A 651 14.92 -3.98 -30.84
N LYS A 652 15.79 -3.50 -31.74
CA LYS A 652 15.39 -2.77 -32.96
C LYS A 652 14.43 -3.59 -33.81
N GLU A 653 14.81 -4.83 -34.13
CA GLU A 653 13.98 -5.73 -34.94
C GLU A 653 12.65 -6.08 -34.26
N GLN A 654 12.65 -6.33 -32.95
CA GLN A 654 11.44 -6.73 -32.24
C GLN A 654 10.46 -5.58 -32.01
N ILE A 655 10.97 -4.40 -31.69
CA ILE A 655 10.15 -3.18 -31.58
C ILE A 655 9.50 -2.87 -32.94
N ARG A 656 10.22 -3.11 -34.04
CA ARG A 656 9.68 -3.00 -35.41
C ARG A 656 8.57 -4.02 -35.68
N LEU A 657 8.75 -5.28 -35.29
CA LEU A 657 7.74 -6.35 -35.49
C LEU A 657 6.47 -6.17 -34.66
N TRP A 658 6.53 -5.42 -33.56
CA TRP A 658 5.37 -5.09 -32.72
C TRP A 658 4.64 -3.82 -33.16
N GLY A 659 5.13 -3.12 -34.19
CA GLY A 659 4.38 -2.07 -34.92
C GLY A 659 3.67 -2.67 -36.11
#